data_AF-A0A1G5K2A4-F1
#
_entry.id   AF-A0A1G5K2A4-F1
#
_cell.length_a   1.000
_cell.length_b   1.000
_cell.length_c   1.000
_cell.angle_alpha   90.00
_cell.angle_beta   90.00
_cell.angle_gamma   90.00
#
_symmetry.space_group_name_H-M   'P 1'
#
loop_
_entity.id
_entity.type
_entity.pdbx_description
1 polymer ?
#
loop_
_entity_poly.entity_id
_entity_poly.type
_entity_poly.pdbx_seq_one_letter_code
_entity_poly.pdbx_strand_id
1 'polypeptide(L)'
;MSALSRRKFLGAAATVTSAAAVGAAVPGVAAATPGHAHEHGHDHGHAGHKHGDIRDIKHVVVIMQENRSFDHYFGSLKGVRGFGDRATIQLPGGKSVWEQPKTLTEGAETQYPWRLSGAKSWDGDTPPSAELGAANYGGTSHGWTDQHGAWYGGLMNGWYYAKGGPTTLGYLDRRDLPFHYALADAYTVGDAYHCSVLSATGPNRTYLWGGTINADKKHGTFTANDGGDERNKFLPWESYAETLQKAGVSWRVYQCEDDYGDNGLEYFNTFAKLDPTQGGKAAPGNVYYDNGVKNVPEPATGLAGNADNINDAIRADVLNGTLPQVSWVVNNQFFSEHPVTAPSNGAYFMRGVLEALNADPDVFNSTLVIINYDENDGQFDHVAPPVPAPGEGDEFVSGTMSQYGVTEPLPVGLGFRVPLLLVSPWTRGGWVTSEVSDHTSVIQFVEKWTTALGKPAISPNISKWRRKVSGDLTSAFDFTSPVYGLPHLPDTGELIPETRYTPLPGDNRMPTQEKGIKPARPLPYQPNANLTGFAQGAAKLEFSNEAGFVTKASHFSVYNNLGGVPTLAEYPAKFPGQYTVGAKDTATGVGPVGSSESDTAYDLTVTGPNRFLRRFVGDTETAGKDLVVEASYYDGKSTAHPKLKLSLRNNGRRPVTFTVKHNHYISGAPKKVRVAAHGKETWVVDPVEISDGWYDVTVTADCDHAWSQRFTGHLETGKASITG
;
A
#
# COMPACT_ATOMS: atom_id res chain seq x y z
N MET A 1 9.33 -12.18 -62.63
CA MET A 1 9.69 -11.33 -63.78
C MET A 1 10.20 -9.99 -63.25
N SER A 2 11.45 -9.66 -63.65
CA SER A 2 12.21 -8.38 -63.62
C SER A 2 12.00 -7.38 -62.46
N ALA A 3 12.97 -7.00 -61.61
CA ALA A 3 14.37 -6.55 -61.78
C ALA A 3 14.57 -5.07 -62.24
N LEU A 4 15.33 -4.34 -61.41
CA LEU A 4 16.11 -3.09 -61.66
C LEU A 4 15.33 -1.75 -61.53
N SER A 5 15.84 -0.71 -60.84
CA SER A 5 17.24 -0.26 -60.81
C SER A 5 17.71 0.41 -59.50
N ARG A 6 19.01 0.23 -59.22
CA ARG A 6 19.89 0.97 -58.28
C ARG A 6 20.76 1.96 -59.07
N ARG A 7 21.13 3.10 -58.48
CA ARG A 7 22.40 3.88 -58.57
C ARG A 7 22.30 4.99 -57.52
N LYS A 8 23.28 5.47 -56.75
CA LYS A 8 24.74 5.34 -56.50
C LYS A 8 24.93 6.15 -55.18
N PHE A 9 25.88 5.97 -54.26
CA PHE A 9 27.33 5.86 -54.40
C PHE A 9 27.94 5.62 -53.00
N LEU A 10 29.01 4.81 -52.92
CA LEU A 10 29.86 4.58 -51.74
C LEU A 10 31.26 5.18 -52.00
N GLY A 11 31.98 5.49 -50.93
CA GLY A 11 33.45 5.53 -50.90
C GLY A 11 33.96 6.40 -49.74
N ALA A 12 34.92 6.03 -48.91
CA ALA A 12 35.71 4.81 -48.78
C ALA A 12 36.39 4.84 -47.40
N ALA A 13 36.70 3.67 -46.84
CA ALA A 13 37.59 3.48 -45.70
C ALA A 13 39.03 3.22 -46.18
N ALA A 14 40.03 3.57 -45.37
CA ALA A 14 41.33 2.90 -45.36
C ALA A 14 41.96 2.97 -43.95
N THR A 15 42.27 1.78 -43.45
CA THR A 15 42.94 1.38 -42.22
C THR A 15 44.47 1.53 -42.31
N VAL A 16 45.18 1.47 -41.16
CA VAL A 16 46.26 0.49 -40.83
C VAL A 16 47.19 1.00 -39.68
N THR A 17 47.12 0.29 -38.53
CA THR A 17 48.13 -0.15 -37.51
C THR A 17 49.34 0.75 -37.14
N SER A 18 49.83 0.85 -35.89
CA SER A 18 50.32 -0.22 -34.99
C SER A 18 50.80 0.33 -33.62
N ALA A 19 50.64 -0.48 -32.56
CA ALA A 19 51.56 -0.77 -31.43
C ALA A 19 52.15 0.34 -30.52
N ALA A 20 51.86 0.26 -29.21
CA ALA A 20 52.77 -0.22 -28.14
C ALA A 20 52.41 0.40 -26.76
N ALA A 21 52.77 -0.33 -25.70
CA ALA A 21 52.22 -0.23 -24.35
C ALA A 21 53.09 0.55 -23.33
N VAL A 22 52.49 0.74 -22.15
CA VAL A 22 53.08 0.97 -20.80
C VAL A 22 53.42 2.42 -20.41
N GLY A 23 52.84 2.86 -19.28
CA GLY A 23 53.40 3.93 -18.46
C GLY A 23 52.39 4.67 -17.58
N ALA A 24 52.26 4.26 -16.32
CA ALA A 24 51.49 4.96 -15.28
C ALA A 24 52.13 6.31 -14.91
N ALA A 25 51.29 7.33 -14.64
CA ALA A 25 51.56 8.39 -13.65
C ALA A 25 50.32 9.26 -13.43
N VAL A 26 49.86 9.33 -12.18
CA VAL A 26 49.04 10.43 -11.62
C VAL A 26 50.01 11.50 -11.12
N PRO A 27 49.83 12.80 -11.45
CA PRO A 27 49.25 13.75 -10.49
C PRO A 27 48.35 14.78 -11.22
N GLY A 28 47.32 15.39 -10.64
CA GLY A 28 47.33 16.15 -9.40
C GLY A 28 46.30 17.27 -9.58
N VAL A 29 45.57 17.56 -8.51
CA VAL A 29 44.53 18.59 -8.42
C VAL A 29 45.14 19.98 -8.58
N ALA A 30 44.54 20.83 -9.42
CA ALA A 30 44.68 22.29 -9.32
C ALA A 30 43.43 22.98 -9.87
N ALA A 31 42.92 23.90 -9.06
CA ALA A 31 41.70 24.67 -9.25
C ALA A 31 41.76 25.59 -10.48
N ALA A 32 40.61 25.77 -11.13
CA ALA A 32 40.36 26.87 -12.05
C ALA A 32 39.14 27.66 -11.55
N THR A 33 39.39 28.91 -11.15
CA THR A 33 38.39 29.93 -10.90
C THR A 33 37.71 30.35 -12.21
N PRO A 34 36.41 30.69 -12.22
CA PRO A 34 35.71 31.14 -13.43
C PRO A 34 35.94 32.64 -13.69
N GLY A 35 36.12 32.98 -14.96
CA GLY A 35 36.12 34.35 -15.45
C GLY A 35 34.72 34.95 -15.48
N HIS A 36 34.65 36.22 -15.08
CA HIS A 36 33.45 37.05 -14.95
C HIS A 36 32.58 37.10 -16.21
N ALA A 37 31.31 36.74 -16.05
CA ALA A 37 30.21 37.12 -16.92
C ALA A 37 29.41 38.26 -16.26
N HIS A 38 28.95 39.19 -17.09
CA HIS A 38 28.26 40.42 -16.73
C HIS A 38 26.99 40.20 -15.89
N GLU A 39 26.88 40.99 -14.81
CA GLU A 39 25.74 41.08 -13.91
C GLU A 39 24.52 41.74 -14.60
N HIS A 40 23.47 40.95 -14.80
CA HIS A 40 22.10 41.40 -14.59
C HIS A 40 21.56 40.61 -13.40
N GLY A 41 21.45 41.27 -12.24
CA GLY A 41 20.98 40.68 -11.00
C GLY A 41 19.50 40.29 -11.09
N HIS A 42 19.24 39.02 -11.32
CA HIS A 42 18.08 38.35 -10.74
C HIS A 42 18.58 37.54 -9.55
N ASP A 43 18.27 38.07 -8.37
CA ASP A 43 18.45 37.42 -7.09
C ASP A 43 17.54 36.17 -7.06
N HIS A 44 18.00 35.05 -7.60
CA HIS A 44 17.43 33.73 -7.33
C HIS A 44 17.87 33.29 -5.93
N GLY A 45 17.51 34.09 -4.93
CA GLY A 45 17.45 33.62 -3.56
C GLY A 45 16.38 32.54 -3.56
N HIS A 46 16.80 31.27 -3.44
CA HIS A 46 15.93 30.20 -2.97
C HIS A 46 15.25 30.75 -1.70
N ALA A 47 14.00 31.19 -1.83
CA ALA A 47 13.24 31.76 -0.73
C ALA A 47 13.18 30.65 0.31
N GLY A 48 14.00 30.79 1.36
CA GLY A 48 14.12 29.79 2.40
C GLY A 48 12.75 29.43 2.94
N HIS A 49 12.54 28.14 3.18
CA HIS A 49 11.36 27.57 3.84
C HIS A 49 10.82 28.51 4.91
N LYS A 50 9.70 29.18 4.60
CA LYS A 50 9.19 30.24 5.47
C LYS A 50 8.70 29.66 6.79
N HIS A 51 8.31 28.38 6.80
CA HIS A 51 7.70 27.73 7.95
C HIS A 51 8.47 26.50 8.48
N GLY A 52 9.10 25.70 7.62
CA GLY A 52 9.74 24.43 8.01
C GLY A 52 8.72 23.35 8.40
N ASP A 53 7.50 23.44 7.87
CA ASP A 53 6.38 22.53 8.14
C ASP A 53 5.44 22.42 6.92
N ILE A 54 4.30 21.72 7.10
CA ILE A 54 3.31 21.44 6.05
C ILE A 54 2.82 22.69 5.29
N ARG A 55 2.93 23.90 5.86
CA ARG A 55 2.54 25.17 5.20
C ARG A 55 3.46 25.57 4.05
N ASP A 56 4.63 24.95 3.95
CA ASP A 56 5.54 25.18 2.83
C ASP A 56 5.03 24.54 1.53
N ILE A 57 4.11 23.56 1.60
CA ILE A 57 3.35 23.07 0.44
C ILE A 57 2.37 24.15 -0.01
N LYS A 58 2.33 24.41 -1.32
CA LYS A 58 1.41 25.35 -2.00
C LYS A 58 0.37 24.66 -2.86
N HIS A 59 0.71 23.50 -3.43
CA HIS A 59 -0.17 22.70 -4.27
C HIS A 59 -0.14 21.22 -3.88
N VAL A 60 -1.31 20.60 -3.87
CA VAL A 60 -1.48 19.14 -3.77
C VAL A 60 -2.11 18.66 -5.07
N VAL A 61 -1.40 17.80 -5.81
CA VAL A 61 -1.86 17.20 -7.06
C VAL A 61 -2.08 15.71 -6.83
N VAL A 62 -3.26 15.20 -7.13
CA VAL A 62 -3.64 13.80 -6.91
C VAL A 62 -3.86 13.14 -8.27
N ILE A 63 -3.12 12.06 -8.51
CA ILE A 63 -3.23 11.19 -9.68
C ILE A 63 -3.60 9.79 -9.18
N MET A 64 -4.84 9.38 -9.42
CA MET A 64 -5.33 8.04 -9.08
C MET A 64 -5.42 7.21 -10.36
N GLN A 65 -4.51 6.25 -10.49
CA GLN A 65 -4.42 5.29 -11.59
C GLN A 65 -5.31 4.07 -11.33
N GLU A 66 -5.47 3.23 -12.35
CA GLU A 66 -6.20 1.96 -12.41
C GLU A 66 -5.21 0.80 -12.61
N ASN A 67 -5.60 -0.43 -12.40
CA ASN A 67 -5.82 -0.90 -11.05
C ASN A 67 -4.69 -1.89 -10.78
N ARG A 68 -4.01 -1.76 -9.64
CA ARG A 68 -2.75 -2.46 -9.36
C ARG A 68 -2.62 -2.76 -7.88
N SER A 69 -2.36 -4.03 -7.55
CA SER A 69 -1.96 -4.38 -6.19
C SER A 69 -0.53 -3.93 -5.89
N PHE A 70 -0.22 -3.73 -4.61
CA PHE A 70 1.13 -3.38 -4.19
C PHE A 70 2.13 -4.48 -4.57
N ASP A 71 1.86 -5.76 -4.25
CA ASP A 71 2.78 -6.86 -4.60
C ASP A 71 2.95 -7.05 -6.11
N HIS A 72 1.92 -6.76 -6.90
CA HIS A 72 2.00 -6.84 -8.36
C HIS A 72 3.02 -5.86 -8.94
N TYR A 73 3.14 -4.64 -8.41
CA TYR A 73 4.15 -3.65 -8.87
C TYR A 73 5.44 -3.69 -8.08
N PHE A 74 5.34 -3.67 -6.75
CA PHE A 74 6.44 -3.41 -5.85
C PHE A 74 6.78 -4.59 -4.94
N GLY A 75 6.14 -5.75 -5.08
CA GLY A 75 6.47 -6.96 -4.31
C GLY A 75 7.95 -7.38 -4.46
N SER A 76 8.57 -7.05 -5.60
CA SER A 76 10.00 -7.32 -5.85
C SER A 76 10.94 -6.19 -5.42
N LEU A 77 10.45 -4.98 -5.10
CA LEU A 77 11.28 -3.82 -4.75
C LEU A 77 12.04 -4.05 -3.44
N LYS A 78 13.31 -3.67 -3.34
CA LYS A 78 14.07 -3.83 -2.08
C LYS A 78 13.48 -3.00 -0.93
N GLY A 79 13.54 -3.53 0.28
CA GLY A 79 13.19 -2.80 1.51
C GLY A 79 11.69 -2.61 1.76
N VAL A 80 10.79 -2.97 0.84
CA VAL A 80 9.34 -2.94 1.13
C VAL A 80 8.86 -4.25 1.72
N ARG A 81 7.70 -4.25 2.35
CA ARG A 81 6.95 -5.46 2.70
C ARG A 81 6.39 -6.12 1.43
N GLY A 82 7.22 -6.90 0.75
CA GLY A 82 6.91 -7.63 -0.49
C GLY A 82 7.22 -9.13 -0.40
N PHE A 83 7.73 -9.74 -1.48
CA PHE A 83 7.98 -11.19 -1.58
C PHE A 83 8.98 -11.76 -0.56
N GLY A 84 9.79 -10.91 0.07
CA GLY A 84 10.71 -11.24 1.14
C GLY A 84 10.12 -11.07 2.54
N ASP A 85 8.81 -10.82 2.69
CA ASP A 85 8.20 -10.72 4.00
C ASP A 85 8.28 -12.04 4.79
N ARG A 86 8.68 -11.94 6.05
CA ARG A 86 8.95 -13.05 6.97
C ARG A 86 7.91 -13.16 8.09
N ALA A 87 6.98 -12.21 8.14
CA ALA A 87 5.91 -12.11 9.11
C ALA A 87 4.54 -12.26 8.42
N THR A 88 4.35 -13.39 7.73
CA THR A 88 3.11 -13.71 7.01
C THR A 88 2.22 -14.65 7.81
N ILE A 89 0.92 -14.63 7.50
CA ILE A 89 -0.03 -15.63 8.00
C ILE A 89 0.28 -17.02 7.42
N GLN A 90 -0.29 -18.05 8.05
CA GLN A 90 -0.39 -19.38 7.47
C GLN A 90 -1.79 -19.58 6.93
N LEU A 91 -1.90 -20.15 5.74
CA LEU A 91 -3.18 -20.59 5.20
C LEU A 91 -3.60 -21.89 5.91
N PRO A 92 -4.89 -22.23 5.91
CA PRO A 92 -5.36 -23.53 6.36
C PRO A 92 -4.57 -24.69 5.72
N GLY A 93 -4.30 -25.75 6.48
CA GLY A 93 -3.44 -26.86 6.05
C GLY A 93 -1.93 -26.56 6.13
N GLY A 94 -1.53 -25.45 6.76
CA GLY A 94 -0.13 -25.13 7.07
C GLY A 94 0.67 -24.56 5.90
N LYS A 95 0.00 -24.17 4.81
CA LYS A 95 0.62 -23.55 3.63
C LYS A 95 1.04 -22.11 3.92
N SER A 96 2.07 -21.64 3.22
CA SER A 96 2.39 -20.21 3.23
C SER A 96 1.35 -19.41 2.46
N VAL A 97 1.17 -18.13 2.79
CA VAL A 97 0.27 -17.21 2.06
C VAL A 97 0.61 -17.13 0.57
N TRP A 98 1.83 -17.46 0.18
CA TRP A 98 2.29 -17.45 -1.20
C TRP A 98 1.85 -18.68 -2.00
N GLU A 99 1.52 -19.79 -1.33
CA GLU A 99 1.05 -21.02 -1.95
C GLU A 99 -0.47 -20.95 -2.16
N GLN A 100 -0.93 -20.09 -3.07
CA GLN A 100 -2.35 -19.86 -3.28
C GLN A 100 -3.03 -21.09 -3.88
N PRO A 101 -4.05 -21.66 -3.19
CA PRO A 101 -4.68 -22.90 -3.65
C PRO A 101 -5.56 -22.62 -4.87
N LYS A 102 -5.50 -23.51 -5.87
CA LYS A 102 -6.30 -23.41 -7.09
C LYS A 102 -7.79 -23.66 -6.84
N THR A 103 -8.12 -24.41 -5.78
CA THR A 103 -9.47 -24.72 -5.32
C THR A 103 -9.57 -24.56 -3.81
N LEU A 104 -10.75 -24.23 -3.31
CA LEU A 104 -11.04 -24.07 -1.87
C LEU A 104 -11.22 -25.42 -1.17
N THR A 105 -10.28 -26.33 -1.34
CA THR A 105 -10.29 -27.68 -0.77
C THR A 105 -8.97 -27.97 -0.08
N GLU A 106 -9.02 -28.69 1.04
CA GLU A 106 -7.81 -29.13 1.73
C GLU A 106 -6.93 -29.97 0.81
N GLY A 107 -5.61 -29.71 0.81
CA GLY A 107 -4.66 -30.42 -0.05
C GLY A 107 -4.69 -30.02 -1.54
N ALA A 108 -5.40 -28.95 -1.91
CA ALA A 108 -5.41 -28.45 -3.29
C ALA A 108 -3.99 -28.16 -3.81
N GLU A 109 -3.81 -28.35 -5.13
CA GLU A 109 -2.63 -27.81 -5.82
C GLU A 109 -2.55 -26.30 -5.61
N THR A 110 -1.33 -25.78 -5.48
CA THR A 110 -1.08 -24.37 -5.23
C THR A 110 -0.28 -23.73 -6.37
N GLN A 111 -0.39 -22.42 -6.48
CA GLN A 111 0.35 -21.59 -7.41
C GLN A 111 1.03 -20.46 -6.64
N TYR A 112 2.34 -20.31 -6.84
CA TYR A 112 3.10 -19.14 -6.40
C TYR A 112 2.85 -17.94 -7.32
N PRO A 113 3.02 -16.70 -6.82
CA PRO A 113 3.09 -15.55 -7.70
C PRO A 113 4.19 -15.72 -8.75
N TRP A 114 3.96 -15.19 -9.95
CA TRP A 114 4.81 -15.44 -11.12
C TRP A 114 4.94 -14.20 -12.01
N ARG A 115 6.10 -14.02 -12.65
CA ARG A 115 6.37 -12.81 -13.44
C ARG A 115 5.65 -12.87 -14.78
N LEU A 116 4.84 -11.86 -15.11
CA LEU A 116 4.04 -11.84 -16.35
C LEU A 116 4.91 -11.88 -17.62
N SER A 117 5.94 -11.05 -17.71
CA SER A 117 6.92 -11.08 -18.82
C SER A 117 7.85 -12.30 -18.77
N GLY A 118 7.70 -13.17 -17.76
CA GLY A 118 8.34 -14.48 -17.70
C GLY A 118 7.49 -15.60 -18.30
N ALA A 119 6.30 -15.30 -18.84
CA ALA A 119 5.42 -16.27 -19.46
C ALA A 119 6.13 -17.02 -20.59
N LYS A 120 5.89 -18.33 -20.66
CA LYS A 120 6.39 -19.21 -21.73
C LYS A 120 5.31 -19.53 -22.76
N SER A 121 4.05 -19.32 -22.39
CA SER A 121 2.86 -19.60 -23.18
C SER A 121 1.79 -18.56 -22.87
N TRP A 122 0.90 -18.36 -23.84
CA TRP A 122 -0.22 -17.43 -23.77
C TRP A 122 -1.48 -18.15 -24.24
N ASP A 123 -2.62 -17.79 -23.66
CA ASP A 123 -3.91 -18.10 -24.25
C ASP A 123 -4.28 -16.98 -25.25
N GLY A 124 -4.71 -17.36 -26.44
CA GLY A 124 -4.88 -16.47 -27.59
C GLY A 124 -3.59 -16.18 -28.37
N ASP A 125 -3.40 -14.92 -28.77
CA ASP A 125 -2.25 -14.49 -29.59
C ASP A 125 -0.94 -14.49 -28.77
N THR A 126 0.18 -14.76 -29.45
CA THR A 126 1.52 -14.62 -28.86
C THR A 126 1.95 -13.15 -28.95
N PRO A 127 2.37 -12.50 -27.85
CA PRO A 127 2.81 -11.12 -27.90
C PRO A 127 4.11 -11.01 -28.72
N PRO A 128 4.34 -9.87 -29.38
CA PRO A 128 5.55 -9.67 -30.20
C PRO A 128 6.83 -9.55 -29.36
N SER A 129 6.73 -9.32 -28.05
CA SER A 129 7.81 -9.45 -27.08
C SER A 129 7.28 -9.87 -25.71
N ALA A 130 8.18 -10.28 -24.81
CA ALA A 130 7.83 -10.66 -23.45
C ALA A 130 7.34 -9.47 -22.61
N GLU A 131 7.95 -8.29 -22.82
CA GLU A 131 7.57 -7.03 -22.17
C GLU A 131 6.17 -6.61 -22.55
N LEU A 132 5.83 -6.72 -23.85
CA LEU A 132 4.46 -6.52 -24.30
C LEU A 132 3.55 -7.56 -23.64
N GLY A 133 3.94 -8.83 -23.63
CA GLY A 133 3.26 -9.91 -22.90
C GLY A 133 2.91 -9.64 -21.42
N ALA A 134 3.56 -8.67 -20.78
CA ALA A 134 3.32 -8.24 -19.40
C ALA A 134 2.41 -7.01 -19.26
N ALA A 135 2.10 -6.34 -20.36
CA ALA A 135 1.07 -5.32 -20.50
C ALA A 135 -0.23 -5.93 -21.03
N ASN A 136 -1.33 -5.18 -21.04
CA ASN A 136 -2.52 -5.51 -21.84
C ASN A 136 -3.15 -6.91 -21.64
N TYR A 137 -3.00 -7.52 -20.46
CA TYR A 137 -3.43 -8.90 -20.22
C TYR A 137 -4.94 -9.09 -20.01
N GLY A 138 -5.72 -8.01 -20.04
CA GLY A 138 -7.19 -8.05 -20.13
C GLY A 138 -7.94 -7.65 -18.85
N GLY A 139 -7.31 -7.77 -17.68
CA GLY A 139 -7.91 -7.57 -16.36
C GLY A 139 -8.33 -8.87 -15.66
N THR A 140 -8.64 -8.78 -14.37
CA THR A 140 -9.18 -9.88 -13.54
C THR A 140 -10.48 -9.46 -12.85
N SER A 141 -11.14 -10.36 -12.10
CA SER A 141 -12.41 -10.01 -11.45
C SER A 141 -12.19 -9.18 -10.18
N HIS A 142 -12.80 -8.01 -10.04
CA HIS A 142 -12.60 -7.11 -8.88
C HIS A 142 -13.87 -6.49 -8.29
N GLY A 143 -15.05 -7.03 -8.62
CA GLY A 143 -16.29 -6.60 -7.98
C GLY A 143 -16.33 -6.92 -6.48
N TRP A 144 -17.30 -6.34 -5.77
CA TRP A 144 -17.54 -6.56 -4.34
C TRP A 144 -17.48 -8.05 -3.95
N THR A 145 -18.19 -8.89 -4.72
CA THR A 145 -18.28 -10.34 -4.48
C THR A 145 -16.94 -11.05 -4.68
N ASP A 146 -16.17 -10.67 -5.69
CA ASP A 146 -14.89 -11.32 -6.03
C ASP A 146 -13.78 -10.90 -5.07
N GLN A 147 -13.76 -9.64 -4.64
CA GLN A 147 -12.81 -9.12 -3.65
C GLN A 147 -13.02 -9.80 -2.28
N HIS A 148 -14.27 -9.88 -1.82
CA HIS A 148 -14.59 -10.63 -0.60
C HIS A 148 -14.33 -12.13 -0.74
N GLY A 149 -14.55 -12.69 -1.93
CA GLY A 149 -14.18 -14.06 -2.27
C GLY A 149 -12.66 -14.31 -2.19
N ALA A 150 -11.81 -13.37 -2.61
CA ALA A 150 -10.36 -13.51 -2.50
C ALA A 150 -9.85 -13.30 -1.07
N TRP A 151 -10.39 -12.29 -0.37
CA TRP A 151 -10.10 -12.00 1.03
C TRP A 151 -10.47 -13.19 1.92
N TYR A 152 -11.59 -13.84 1.59
CA TYR A 152 -12.09 -15.06 2.22
C TYR A 152 -12.11 -14.94 3.76
N GLY A 153 -12.74 -13.87 4.27
CA GLY A 153 -12.85 -13.59 5.70
C GLY A 153 -11.51 -13.30 6.40
N GLY A 154 -10.45 -12.99 5.65
CA GLY A 154 -9.10 -12.75 6.15
C GLY A 154 -8.18 -13.96 6.06
N LEU A 155 -8.66 -15.12 5.63
CA LEU A 155 -7.79 -16.30 5.41
C LEU A 155 -6.90 -16.16 4.17
N MET A 156 -7.22 -15.24 3.24
CA MET A 156 -6.42 -14.93 2.05
C MET A 156 -6.10 -16.14 1.17
N ASN A 157 -7.01 -17.13 1.14
CA ASN A 157 -6.83 -18.40 0.42
C ASN A 157 -7.81 -18.57 -0.75
N GLY A 158 -8.64 -17.57 -1.05
CA GLY A 158 -9.66 -17.64 -2.11
C GLY A 158 -9.24 -17.06 -3.44
N TRP A 159 -7.99 -16.61 -3.56
CA TRP A 159 -7.56 -15.71 -4.63
C TRP A 159 -7.69 -16.30 -6.03
N TYR A 160 -7.07 -17.47 -6.25
CA TYR A 160 -7.09 -18.13 -7.56
C TYR A 160 -8.52 -18.43 -8.04
N TYR A 161 -9.38 -18.86 -7.11
CA TYR A 161 -10.76 -19.22 -7.38
C TYR A 161 -11.63 -17.99 -7.65
N ALA A 162 -11.59 -16.99 -6.78
CA ALA A 162 -12.48 -15.82 -6.86
C ALA A 162 -12.08 -14.85 -7.98
N LYS A 163 -10.82 -14.86 -8.42
CA LYS A 163 -10.25 -13.87 -9.36
C LYS A 163 -10.03 -14.39 -10.77
N GLY A 164 -10.46 -15.62 -11.06
CA GLY A 164 -10.52 -16.13 -12.43
C GLY A 164 -9.23 -16.76 -12.94
N GLY A 165 -8.39 -17.33 -12.06
CA GLY A 165 -7.26 -18.16 -12.46
C GLY A 165 -5.89 -17.49 -12.30
N PRO A 166 -4.84 -17.97 -13.00
CA PRO A 166 -3.46 -17.74 -12.58
C PRO A 166 -2.95 -16.31 -12.79
N THR A 167 -3.52 -15.55 -13.73
CA THR A 167 -3.10 -14.16 -14.04
C THR A 167 -3.22 -13.24 -12.83
N THR A 168 -4.15 -13.54 -11.91
CA THR A 168 -4.30 -12.84 -10.64
C THR A 168 -3.03 -12.88 -9.77
N LEU A 169 -2.21 -13.93 -9.91
CA LEU A 169 -0.93 -14.10 -9.19
C LEU A 169 0.26 -13.54 -9.98
N GLY A 170 -0.02 -12.87 -11.11
CA GLY A 170 0.97 -12.23 -11.94
C GLY A 170 1.59 -11.02 -11.25
N TYR A 171 2.91 -10.83 -11.38
CA TYR A 171 3.61 -9.62 -10.94
C TYR A 171 4.56 -9.08 -12.02
N LEU A 172 4.93 -7.82 -11.85
CA LEU A 172 5.92 -7.07 -12.61
C LEU A 172 7.10 -6.71 -11.70
N ASP A 173 8.28 -6.51 -12.30
CA ASP A 173 9.44 -6.03 -11.55
C ASP A 173 10.12 -4.84 -12.23
N ARG A 174 11.25 -4.39 -11.67
CA ARG A 174 12.01 -3.22 -12.17
C ARG A 174 12.28 -3.24 -13.68
N ARG A 175 12.41 -4.43 -14.27
CA ARG A 175 12.64 -4.57 -15.72
C ARG A 175 11.43 -4.18 -16.54
N ASP A 176 10.24 -4.39 -15.99
CA ASP A 176 8.95 -4.08 -16.59
C ASP A 176 8.49 -2.65 -16.21
N LEU A 177 8.89 -2.15 -15.03
CA LEU A 177 8.45 -0.87 -14.45
C LEU A 177 9.62 0.08 -14.09
N PRO A 178 10.52 0.42 -15.03
CA PRO A 178 11.71 1.22 -14.71
C PRO A 178 11.36 2.61 -14.14
N PHE A 179 10.32 3.26 -14.67
CA PHE A 179 9.87 4.58 -14.22
C PHE A 179 9.33 4.55 -12.77
N HIS A 180 8.40 3.64 -12.47
CA HIS A 180 7.79 3.52 -11.14
C HIS A 180 8.82 3.16 -10.07
N TYR A 181 9.76 2.26 -10.40
CA TYR A 181 10.85 1.90 -9.49
C TYR A 181 11.82 3.06 -9.27
N ALA A 182 12.08 3.89 -10.30
CA ALA A 182 12.89 5.10 -10.14
C ALA A 182 12.21 6.13 -9.24
N LEU A 183 10.89 6.30 -9.33
CA LEU A 183 10.13 7.12 -8.39
C LEU A 183 10.21 6.59 -6.96
N ALA A 184 10.00 5.28 -6.76
CA ALA A 184 10.09 4.64 -5.44
C ALA A 184 11.52 4.65 -4.84
N ASP A 185 12.55 4.77 -5.67
CA ASP A 185 13.94 4.95 -5.23
C ASP A 185 14.30 6.41 -4.95
N ALA A 186 13.59 7.37 -5.56
CA ALA A 186 13.85 8.79 -5.34
C ALA A 186 13.00 9.39 -4.21
N TYR A 187 11.77 8.88 -4.01
CA TYR A 187 10.74 9.46 -3.13
C TYR A 187 10.20 8.44 -2.10
N THR A 188 9.26 8.86 -1.25
CA THR A 188 8.59 7.97 -0.30
C THR A 188 7.59 7.06 -1.02
N VAL A 189 7.70 5.75 -0.84
CA VAL A 189 6.71 4.74 -1.24
C VAL A 189 5.93 4.23 -0.02
N GLY A 190 4.62 4.02 -0.15
CA GLY A 190 3.78 3.45 0.91
C GLY A 190 3.59 1.95 0.73
N ASP A 191 4.01 1.13 1.69
CA ASP A 191 3.84 -0.35 1.66
C ASP A 191 2.75 -0.87 2.62
N ALA A 192 1.97 0.05 3.18
CA ALA A 192 0.76 -0.20 3.98
C ALA A 192 -0.39 0.74 3.59
N TYR A 193 -0.44 1.14 2.31
CA TYR A 193 -1.54 1.90 1.73
C TYR A 193 -2.52 0.93 1.06
N HIS A 194 -3.79 1.02 1.46
CA HIS A 194 -4.87 0.14 1.05
C HIS A 194 -5.88 0.87 0.18
N CYS A 195 -6.54 0.17 -0.74
CA CYS A 195 -7.79 0.70 -1.28
C CYS A 195 -8.82 0.80 -0.14
N SER A 196 -9.75 1.74 -0.22
CA SER A 196 -10.68 2.01 0.88
C SER A 196 -11.77 0.94 1.04
N VAL A 197 -12.09 0.24 -0.05
CA VAL A 197 -13.16 -0.75 -0.16
C VAL A 197 -12.63 -2.05 -0.77
N LEU A 198 -13.07 -3.19 -0.24
CA LEU A 198 -12.97 -4.50 -0.92
C LEU A 198 -13.96 -4.55 -2.10
N SER A 199 -13.74 -3.75 -3.12
CA SER A 199 -14.58 -3.63 -4.31
C SER A 199 -13.83 -3.01 -5.49
N ALA A 200 -14.56 -2.74 -6.56
CA ALA A 200 -14.09 -2.15 -7.81
C ALA A 200 -13.81 -0.63 -7.69
N THR A 201 -13.49 -0.03 -8.84
CA THR A 201 -13.11 1.38 -9.04
C THR A 201 -14.07 2.40 -8.45
N GLY A 202 -15.35 2.36 -8.84
CA GLY A 202 -16.35 3.37 -8.46
C GLY A 202 -16.40 3.63 -6.94
N PRO A 203 -16.58 2.57 -6.11
CA PRO A 203 -16.60 2.70 -4.65
C PRO A 203 -15.31 3.28 -4.07
N ASN A 204 -14.14 2.89 -4.60
CA ASN A 204 -12.85 3.37 -4.13
C ASN A 204 -12.59 4.84 -4.50
N ARG A 205 -12.93 5.24 -5.73
CA ARG A 205 -12.90 6.65 -6.15
C ARG A 205 -13.89 7.46 -5.31
N THR A 206 -15.09 6.95 -5.06
CA THR A 206 -16.07 7.61 -4.16
C THR A 206 -15.49 7.89 -2.77
N TYR A 207 -14.63 7.03 -2.22
CA TYR A 207 -13.87 7.31 -1.00
C TYR A 207 -12.83 8.41 -1.15
N LEU A 208 -12.06 8.45 -2.22
CA LEU A 208 -11.09 9.53 -2.49
C LEU A 208 -11.78 10.91 -2.59
N TRP A 209 -12.96 10.94 -3.21
CA TRP A 209 -13.67 12.17 -3.54
C TRP A 209 -14.74 12.58 -2.53
N GLY A 210 -15.23 11.66 -1.70
CA GLY A 210 -16.31 11.90 -0.75
C GLY A 210 -16.10 11.32 0.64
N GLY A 211 -15.12 10.44 0.87
CA GLY A 211 -14.80 9.86 2.18
C GLY A 211 -15.77 8.79 2.69
N THR A 212 -16.75 8.38 1.89
CA THR A 212 -17.75 7.35 2.24
C THR A 212 -18.43 6.80 1.00
N ILE A 213 -18.89 5.55 1.06
CA ILE A 213 -19.86 4.95 0.11
C ILE A 213 -21.29 4.95 0.65
N ASN A 214 -21.55 5.68 1.74
CA ASN A 214 -22.80 5.67 2.50
C ASN A 214 -23.14 4.27 3.06
N ALA A 215 -22.15 3.57 3.62
CA ALA A 215 -22.35 2.29 4.31
C ALA A 215 -23.25 2.45 5.54
N ASP A 216 -23.13 3.57 6.25
CA ASP A 216 -23.92 3.92 7.43
C ASP A 216 -25.36 4.37 7.14
N LYS A 217 -25.73 4.48 5.86
CA LYS A 217 -27.04 4.92 5.36
C LYS A 217 -27.47 6.32 5.84
N LYS A 218 -26.56 7.19 6.26
CA LYS A 218 -26.91 8.57 6.70
C LYS A 218 -27.48 9.44 5.57
N HIS A 219 -27.13 9.13 4.34
CA HIS A 219 -27.52 9.90 3.16
C HIS A 219 -28.58 9.20 2.29
N GLY A 220 -29.35 8.30 2.90
CA GLY A 220 -30.39 7.52 2.24
C GLY A 220 -30.05 6.03 2.16
N THR A 221 -30.90 5.27 1.46
CA THR A 221 -30.82 3.80 1.45
C THR A 221 -29.80 3.22 0.46
N PHE A 222 -29.32 4.02 -0.48
CA PHE A 222 -28.35 3.59 -1.49
C PHE A 222 -26.92 3.56 -0.92
N THR A 223 -26.17 2.50 -1.21
CA THR A 223 -24.74 2.39 -0.91
C THR A 223 -24.04 2.08 -2.23
N ALA A 224 -22.96 2.82 -2.52
CA ALA A 224 -22.14 2.63 -3.71
C ALA A 224 -21.04 1.60 -3.42
N ASN A 225 -21.41 0.33 -3.26
CA ASN A 225 -20.47 -0.70 -2.83
C ASN A 225 -19.94 -1.57 -3.96
N ASP A 226 -20.47 -1.50 -5.17
CA ASP A 226 -19.93 -2.21 -6.34
C ASP A 226 -19.72 -1.30 -7.55
N GLY A 227 -18.89 -1.76 -8.49
CA GLY A 227 -18.48 -0.97 -9.65
C GLY A 227 -19.66 -0.53 -10.52
N GLY A 228 -19.76 0.78 -10.76
CA GLY A 228 -20.79 1.38 -11.61
C GLY A 228 -22.12 1.63 -10.90
N ASP A 229 -22.25 1.28 -9.61
CA ASP A 229 -23.44 1.53 -8.81
C ASP A 229 -23.79 3.03 -8.75
N GLU A 230 -22.79 3.91 -8.82
CA GLU A 230 -22.89 5.37 -8.71
C GLU A 230 -23.63 6.01 -9.89
N ARG A 231 -23.63 5.34 -11.04
CA ARG A 231 -24.16 5.90 -12.29
C ARG A 231 -25.65 6.20 -12.15
N ASN A 232 -26.06 7.41 -12.55
CA ASN A 232 -27.42 7.91 -12.44
C ASN A 232 -27.99 7.94 -11.00
N LYS A 233 -27.15 7.89 -9.95
CA LYS A 233 -27.62 7.94 -8.56
C LYS A 233 -27.63 9.32 -7.96
N PHE A 234 -26.86 10.27 -8.51
CA PHE A 234 -26.76 11.64 -8.02
C PHE A 234 -26.42 11.61 -6.52
N LEU A 235 -25.20 11.15 -6.20
CA LEU A 235 -24.79 10.83 -4.84
C LEU A 235 -25.11 12.01 -3.90
N PRO A 236 -25.91 11.81 -2.84
CA PRO A 236 -26.53 12.90 -2.09
C PRO A 236 -25.67 13.45 -0.94
N TRP A 237 -24.51 12.87 -0.65
CA TRP A 237 -23.58 13.40 0.35
C TRP A 237 -22.64 14.43 -0.26
N GLU A 238 -22.02 15.23 0.61
CA GLU A 238 -21.07 16.26 0.23
C GLU A 238 -19.77 15.64 -0.29
N SER A 239 -19.32 16.05 -1.48
CA SER A 239 -17.98 15.75 -1.97
C SER A 239 -16.91 16.59 -1.28
N TYR A 240 -15.65 16.14 -1.32
CA TYR A 240 -14.54 16.88 -0.77
C TYR A 240 -14.24 18.16 -1.56
N ALA A 241 -14.52 18.19 -2.87
CA ALA A 241 -14.45 19.42 -3.67
C ALA A 241 -15.42 20.50 -3.16
N GLU A 242 -16.65 20.13 -2.78
CA GLU A 242 -17.59 21.06 -2.12
C GLU A 242 -17.07 21.54 -0.76
N THR A 243 -16.43 20.65 0.02
CA THR A 243 -15.81 21.02 1.30
C THR A 243 -14.66 22.02 1.10
N LEU A 244 -13.78 21.81 0.10
CA LEU A 244 -12.72 22.75 -0.27
C LEU A 244 -13.29 24.10 -0.75
N GLN A 245 -14.34 24.06 -1.58
CA GLN A 245 -15.02 25.25 -2.08
C GLN A 245 -15.56 26.12 -0.93
N LYS A 246 -16.22 25.50 0.06
CA LYS A 246 -16.74 26.19 1.25
C LYS A 246 -15.63 26.80 2.12
N ALA A 247 -14.48 26.15 2.20
CA ALA A 247 -13.32 26.64 2.94
C ALA A 247 -12.54 27.75 2.18
N GLY A 248 -12.90 28.06 0.94
CA GLY A 248 -12.19 29.03 0.10
C GLY A 248 -10.80 28.56 -0.32
N VAL A 249 -10.61 27.25 -0.48
CA VAL A 249 -9.41 26.62 -1.06
C VAL A 249 -9.66 26.42 -2.54
N SER A 250 -8.77 26.89 -3.42
CA SER A 250 -8.95 26.70 -4.86
C SER A 250 -8.73 25.24 -5.26
N TRP A 251 -9.60 24.71 -6.11
CA TRP A 251 -9.53 23.32 -6.56
C TRP A 251 -9.95 23.18 -8.02
N ARG A 252 -9.47 22.14 -8.70
CA ARG A 252 -9.87 21.80 -10.07
C ARG A 252 -9.63 20.32 -10.38
N VAL A 253 -10.44 19.78 -11.29
CA VAL A 253 -10.21 18.52 -11.98
C VAL A 253 -9.68 18.82 -13.38
N TYR A 254 -8.55 18.23 -13.74
CA TYR A 254 -8.04 18.20 -15.10
C TYR A 254 -8.44 16.88 -15.72
N GLN A 255 -9.33 16.95 -16.71
CA GLN A 255 -9.85 15.80 -17.45
C GLN A 255 -10.08 16.15 -18.92
N CYS A 256 -10.19 15.12 -19.75
CA CYS A 256 -10.60 15.18 -21.15
C CYS A 256 -12.05 14.70 -21.33
N GLU A 257 -12.57 14.75 -22.57
CA GLU A 257 -13.88 14.19 -22.93
C GLU A 257 -13.98 12.70 -22.66
N ASP A 258 -12.88 11.98 -22.92
CA ASP A 258 -12.70 10.61 -22.46
C ASP A 258 -11.90 10.65 -21.16
N ASP A 259 -12.58 10.39 -20.05
CA ASP A 259 -12.02 10.25 -18.71
C ASP A 259 -12.26 8.85 -18.14
N TYR A 260 -12.71 7.90 -18.98
CA TYR A 260 -13.05 6.52 -18.59
C TYR A 260 -14.08 6.39 -17.44
N GLY A 261 -14.81 7.45 -17.08
CA GLY A 261 -15.69 7.47 -15.91
C GLY A 261 -14.96 7.54 -14.57
N ASP A 262 -13.67 7.91 -14.59
CA ASP A 262 -12.76 7.94 -13.46
C ASP A 262 -12.83 9.27 -12.66
N ASN A 263 -13.55 10.27 -13.18
CA ASN A 263 -13.84 11.47 -12.42
C ASN A 263 -14.97 11.22 -11.42
N GLY A 264 -14.60 10.89 -10.19
CA GLY A 264 -15.57 10.64 -9.12
C GLY A 264 -16.57 11.79 -8.88
N LEU A 265 -16.23 13.05 -9.19
CA LEU A 265 -17.16 14.17 -9.00
C LEU A 265 -18.41 14.06 -9.87
N GLU A 266 -18.31 13.50 -11.08
CA GLU A 266 -19.42 13.48 -12.03
C GLU A 266 -20.68 12.82 -11.43
N TYR A 267 -20.50 11.88 -10.50
CA TYR A 267 -21.59 11.13 -9.88
C TYR A 267 -22.28 11.88 -8.72
N PHE A 268 -21.64 12.86 -8.11
CA PHE A 268 -22.22 13.62 -7.00
C PHE A 268 -23.32 14.56 -7.49
N ASN A 269 -24.40 14.67 -6.72
CA ASN A 269 -25.61 15.41 -7.10
C ASN A 269 -25.35 16.84 -7.58
N THR A 270 -24.35 17.53 -7.02
CA THR A 270 -23.97 18.90 -7.39
C THR A 270 -23.39 18.98 -8.81
N PHE A 271 -22.60 17.97 -9.20
CA PHE A 271 -21.87 17.94 -10.47
C PHE A 271 -22.64 17.18 -11.55
N ALA A 272 -23.29 16.07 -11.21
CA ALA A 272 -24.14 15.28 -12.12
C ALA A 272 -25.21 16.14 -12.82
N LYS A 273 -25.74 17.17 -12.14
CA LYS A 273 -26.71 18.11 -12.72
C LYS A 273 -26.11 19.09 -13.73
N LEU A 274 -24.79 19.25 -13.71
CA LEU A 274 -24.02 20.15 -14.56
C LEU A 274 -23.29 19.41 -15.68
N ASP A 275 -23.11 18.09 -15.53
CA ASP A 275 -22.39 17.24 -16.47
C ASP A 275 -23.33 16.63 -17.54
N PRO A 276 -23.16 16.95 -18.83
CA PRO A 276 -23.89 16.32 -19.91
C PRO A 276 -23.76 14.78 -19.97
N THR A 277 -22.65 14.18 -19.56
CA THR A 277 -22.44 12.71 -19.60
C THR A 277 -23.40 11.97 -18.65
N GLN A 278 -23.79 12.64 -17.56
CA GLN A 278 -24.73 12.18 -16.55
C GLN A 278 -26.17 12.68 -16.80
N GLY A 279 -26.43 13.31 -17.95
CA GLY A 279 -27.74 13.88 -18.31
C GLY A 279 -28.02 15.27 -17.70
N GLY A 280 -27.00 15.90 -17.12
CA GLY A 280 -27.02 17.28 -16.64
C GLY A 280 -26.93 18.33 -17.75
N LYS A 281 -26.88 19.60 -17.35
CA LYS A 281 -26.77 20.75 -18.27
C LYS A 281 -25.53 21.59 -17.95
N ALA A 282 -24.65 21.71 -18.94
CA ALA A 282 -23.47 22.57 -18.88
C ALA A 282 -23.82 24.01 -18.45
N ALA A 283 -22.99 24.57 -17.56
CA ALA A 283 -23.20 25.90 -17.00
C ALA A 283 -21.87 26.68 -16.90
N PRO A 284 -21.31 27.17 -18.03
CA PRO A 284 -20.10 27.99 -18.02
C PRO A 284 -20.23 29.20 -17.08
N GLY A 285 -19.21 29.46 -16.27
CA GLY A 285 -19.20 30.48 -15.21
C GLY A 285 -19.65 29.96 -13.83
N ASN A 286 -20.20 28.75 -13.76
CA ASN A 286 -20.46 28.06 -12.48
C ASN A 286 -19.19 27.33 -12.04
N VAL A 287 -18.70 27.61 -10.83
CA VAL A 287 -17.47 27.01 -10.29
C VAL A 287 -17.48 25.48 -10.27
N TYR A 288 -18.62 24.84 -9.97
CA TYR A 288 -18.72 23.38 -9.94
C TYR A 288 -18.70 22.77 -11.35
N TYR A 289 -19.20 23.50 -12.35
CA TYR A 289 -19.04 23.10 -13.75
C TYR A 289 -17.61 23.32 -14.22
N ASP A 290 -17.12 24.56 -14.14
CA ASP A 290 -15.83 24.96 -14.69
C ASP A 290 -14.64 24.25 -14.04
N ASN A 291 -14.71 23.94 -12.75
CA ASN A 291 -13.63 23.26 -12.03
C ASN A 291 -13.86 21.76 -11.88
N GLY A 292 -15.09 21.26 -11.98
CA GLY A 292 -15.43 19.88 -11.63
C GLY A 292 -15.61 18.92 -12.80
N VAL A 293 -16.24 19.37 -13.88
CA VAL A 293 -16.69 18.49 -15.00
C VAL A 293 -16.43 19.08 -16.37
N LYS A 294 -15.80 20.25 -16.44
CA LYS A 294 -15.42 20.87 -17.71
C LYS A 294 -14.09 20.32 -18.20
N ASN A 295 -14.11 19.76 -19.40
CA ASN A 295 -12.92 19.22 -20.05
C ASN A 295 -11.90 20.33 -20.34
N VAL A 296 -10.61 19.96 -20.32
CA VAL A 296 -9.53 20.81 -20.82
C VAL A 296 -9.68 20.99 -22.34
N PRO A 297 -9.08 22.03 -22.95
CA PRO A 297 -9.00 22.13 -24.40
C PRO A 297 -8.25 20.94 -25.00
N GLU A 298 -8.73 20.39 -26.12
CA GLU A 298 -8.14 19.21 -26.76
C GLU A 298 -7.58 19.47 -28.18
N PRO A 299 -6.59 20.37 -28.36
CA PRO A 299 -5.98 20.61 -29.66
C PRO A 299 -5.05 19.49 -30.13
N ALA A 300 -4.43 18.73 -29.23
CA ALA A 300 -3.61 17.58 -29.57
C ALA A 300 -4.50 16.39 -29.93
N THR A 301 -4.12 15.68 -31.00
CA THR A 301 -4.86 14.52 -31.53
C THR A 301 -3.96 13.31 -31.65
N GLY A 302 -4.54 12.13 -31.89
CA GLY A 302 -3.80 10.87 -31.95
C GLY A 302 -3.65 10.21 -30.58
N LEU A 303 -2.82 9.16 -30.50
CA LEU A 303 -2.72 8.31 -29.30
C LEU A 303 -2.28 9.07 -28.05
N ALA A 304 -1.38 10.05 -28.19
CA ALA A 304 -0.90 10.86 -27.08
C ALA A 304 -1.87 11.98 -26.66
N GLY A 305 -2.91 12.25 -27.47
CA GLY A 305 -3.73 13.45 -27.36
C GLY A 305 -4.32 13.68 -25.97
N ASN A 306 -4.93 12.66 -25.35
CA ASN A 306 -5.51 12.77 -24.01
C ASN A 306 -4.47 13.22 -22.96
N ALA A 307 -3.33 12.51 -22.88
CA ALA A 307 -2.25 12.83 -21.97
C ALA A 307 -1.65 14.22 -22.25
N ASP A 308 -1.32 14.52 -23.50
CA ASP A 308 -0.68 15.78 -23.89
C ASP A 308 -1.59 16.99 -23.62
N ASN A 309 -2.89 16.88 -23.91
CA ASN A 309 -3.85 17.95 -23.65
C ASN A 309 -3.99 18.27 -22.15
N ILE A 310 -4.06 17.24 -21.30
CA ILE A 310 -4.09 17.40 -19.84
C ILE A 310 -2.78 18.02 -19.34
N ASN A 311 -1.64 17.50 -19.80
CA ASN A 311 -0.31 17.98 -19.41
C ASN A 311 -0.09 19.44 -19.83
N ASP A 312 -0.51 19.82 -21.04
CA ASP A 312 -0.43 21.18 -21.54
C ASP A 312 -1.34 22.15 -20.77
N ALA A 313 -2.54 21.70 -20.37
CA ALA A 313 -3.43 22.50 -19.54
C ALA A 313 -2.82 22.77 -18.14
N ILE A 314 -2.22 21.75 -17.52
CA ILE A 314 -1.51 21.91 -16.24
C ILE A 314 -0.31 22.84 -16.43
N ARG A 315 0.49 22.63 -17.47
CA ARG A 315 1.66 23.47 -17.79
C ARG A 315 1.26 24.93 -17.98
N ALA A 316 0.15 25.19 -18.67
CA ALA A 316 -0.37 26.53 -18.85
C ALA A 316 -0.75 27.18 -17.52
N ASP A 317 -1.42 26.46 -16.62
CA ASP A 317 -1.77 26.99 -15.30
C ASP A 317 -0.54 27.22 -14.41
N VAL A 318 0.49 26.38 -14.52
CA VAL A 318 1.79 26.58 -13.86
C VAL A 318 2.46 27.87 -14.35
N LEU A 319 2.63 28.03 -15.67
CA LEU A 319 3.31 29.18 -16.26
C LEU A 319 2.55 30.51 -16.07
N ASN A 320 1.23 30.46 -15.91
CA ASN A 320 0.39 31.63 -15.64
C ASN A 320 0.25 31.95 -14.15
N GLY A 321 0.79 31.12 -13.25
CA GLY A 321 0.63 31.28 -11.80
C GLY A 321 -0.81 31.05 -11.33
N THR A 322 -1.58 30.23 -12.04
CA THR A 322 -2.99 29.94 -11.79
C THR A 322 -3.26 28.50 -11.34
N LEU A 323 -2.23 27.67 -11.13
CA LEU A 323 -2.38 26.31 -10.62
C LEU A 323 -3.19 26.32 -9.30
N PRO A 324 -4.27 25.52 -9.19
CA PRO A 324 -5.08 25.45 -7.97
C PRO A 324 -4.31 24.90 -6.77
N GLN A 325 -4.79 25.20 -5.56
CA GLN A 325 -4.23 24.61 -4.34
C GLN A 325 -4.42 23.09 -4.30
N VAL A 326 -5.55 22.57 -4.77
CA VAL A 326 -5.82 21.13 -4.90
C VAL A 326 -6.18 20.81 -6.34
N SER A 327 -5.43 19.92 -6.99
CA SER A 327 -5.71 19.48 -8.35
C SER A 327 -5.89 17.97 -8.36
N TRP A 328 -6.97 17.50 -8.98
CA TRP A 328 -7.12 16.10 -9.34
C TRP A 328 -6.88 15.97 -10.84
N VAL A 329 -6.17 14.92 -11.24
CA VAL A 329 -5.86 14.66 -12.64
C VAL A 329 -6.45 13.31 -13.02
N VAL A 330 -7.34 13.32 -14.00
CA VAL A 330 -8.08 12.14 -14.48
C VAL A 330 -7.78 11.98 -15.97
N ASN A 331 -7.31 10.82 -16.36
CA ASN A 331 -6.97 10.46 -17.73
C ASN A 331 -7.96 9.41 -18.26
N ASN A 332 -7.78 9.00 -19.51
CA ASN A 332 -8.54 7.88 -20.05
C ASN A 332 -7.89 6.52 -19.78
N GLN A 333 -8.60 5.46 -20.17
CA GLN A 333 -8.16 4.06 -20.06
C GLN A 333 -6.73 3.81 -20.56
N PHE A 334 -6.36 4.46 -21.67
CA PHE A 334 -5.07 4.27 -22.33
C PHE A 334 -3.88 4.68 -21.46
N PHE A 335 -4.08 5.64 -20.55
CA PHE A 335 -3.07 6.18 -19.64
C PHE A 335 -3.32 5.87 -18.16
N SER A 336 -4.49 5.34 -17.81
CA SER A 336 -4.85 5.02 -16.42
C SER A 336 -4.06 3.85 -15.85
N GLU A 337 -3.39 3.06 -16.70
CA GLU A 337 -2.80 1.76 -16.37
C GLU A 337 -3.82 0.66 -16.08
N HIS A 338 -5.10 0.84 -16.43
CA HIS A 338 -6.05 -0.27 -16.43
C HIS A 338 -5.45 -1.48 -17.19
N PRO A 339 -5.52 -2.72 -16.69
CA PRO A 339 -4.73 -3.85 -17.20
C PRO A 339 -4.92 -4.29 -18.67
N VAL A 340 -5.82 -3.65 -19.40
CA VAL A 340 -5.92 -3.77 -20.87
C VAL A 340 -4.91 -2.87 -21.61
N THR A 341 -4.19 -2.01 -20.87
CA THR A 341 -3.23 -1.02 -21.35
C THR A 341 -1.86 -1.22 -20.68
N ALA A 342 -0.82 -0.63 -21.26
CA ALA A 342 0.56 -0.84 -20.81
C ALA A 342 0.92 0.10 -19.67
N PRO A 343 1.57 -0.38 -18.58
CA PRO A 343 2.08 0.48 -17.51
C PRO A 343 3.03 1.60 -18.00
N SER A 344 3.75 1.38 -19.10
CA SER A 344 4.62 2.40 -19.71
C SER A 344 3.84 3.58 -20.29
N ASN A 345 2.58 3.39 -20.72
CA ASN A 345 1.73 4.49 -21.17
C ASN A 345 1.34 5.36 -19.98
N GLY A 346 0.93 4.77 -18.86
CA GLY A 346 0.71 5.53 -17.62
C GLY A 346 1.96 6.23 -17.13
N ALA A 347 3.13 5.60 -17.26
CA ALA A 347 4.41 6.25 -16.99
C ALA A 347 4.65 7.48 -17.89
N TYR A 348 4.33 7.41 -19.19
CA TYR A 348 4.40 8.56 -20.11
C TYR A 348 3.54 9.72 -19.60
N PHE A 349 2.28 9.43 -19.24
CA PHE A 349 1.36 10.42 -18.71
C PHE A 349 1.87 11.05 -17.41
N MET A 350 2.21 10.22 -16.40
CA MET A 350 2.72 10.71 -15.11
C MET A 350 4.00 11.52 -15.25
N ARG A 351 4.92 11.10 -16.14
CA ARG A 351 6.13 11.86 -16.45
C ARG A 351 5.77 13.25 -17.00
N GLY A 352 4.83 13.32 -17.94
CA GLY A 352 4.35 14.58 -18.50
C GLY A 352 3.73 15.51 -17.45
N VAL A 353 2.96 14.98 -16.49
CA VAL A 353 2.44 15.78 -15.37
C VAL A 353 3.58 16.35 -14.51
N LEU A 354 4.58 15.54 -14.17
CA LEU A 354 5.74 16.01 -13.39
C LEU A 354 6.55 17.06 -14.14
N GLU A 355 6.74 16.89 -15.46
CA GLU A 355 7.42 17.87 -16.32
C GLU A 355 6.60 19.16 -16.52
N ALA A 356 5.26 19.07 -16.56
CA ALA A 356 4.36 20.22 -16.61
C ALA A 356 4.44 21.05 -15.32
N LEU A 357 4.44 20.39 -14.15
CA LEU A 357 4.64 21.04 -12.86
C LEU A 357 6.03 21.67 -12.73
N ASN A 358 7.06 21.01 -13.27
CA ASN A 358 8.44 21.50 -13.27
C ASN A 358 8.74 22.50 -14.41
N ALA A 359 7.74 22.91 -15.19
CA ALA A 359 7.88 24.03 -16.14
C ALA A 359 8.24 25.33 -15.42
N ASP A 360 7.79 25.46 -14.16
CA ASP A 360 8.35 26.37 -13.16
C ASP A 360 8.93 25.54 -12.00
N PRO A 361 10.26 25.49 -11.82
CA PRO A 361 10.88 24.75 -10.72
C PRO A 361 10.40 25.16 -9.33
N ASP A 362 10.01 26.42 -9.10
CA ASP A 362 9.52 26.87 -7.79
C ASP A 362 8.11 26.31 -7.49
N VAL A 363 7.28 26.13 -8.51
CA VAL A 363 5.99 25.43 -8.39
C VAL A 363 6.22 23.97 -8.05
N PHE A 364 7.06 23.25 -8.80
CA PHE A 364 7.39 21.85 -8.48
C PHE A 364 7.98 21.70 -7.07
N ASN A 365 8.90 22.59 -6.68
CA ASN A 365 9.55 22.59 -5.37
C ASN A 365 8.62 22.97 -4.21
N SER A 366 7.38 23.38 -4.48
CA SER A 366 6.37 23.64 -3.46
C SER A 366 5.12 22.76 -3.61
N THR A 367 5.20 21.71 -4.43
CA THR A 367 4.10 20.80 -4.71
C THR A 367 4.29 19.44 -4.04
N LEU A 368 3.18 18.85 -3.61
CA LEU A 368 3.06 17.42 -3.35
C LEU A 368 2.26 16.80 -4.50
N VAL A 369 2.85 15.84 -5.20
CA VAL A 369 2.13 14.95 -6.12
C VAL A 369 1.91 13.61 -5.42
N ILE A 370 0.65 13.20 -5.29
CA ILE A 370 0.23 11.91 -4.73
C ILE A 370 -0.15 11.03 -5.92
N ILE A 371 0.61 9.96 -6.14
CA ILE A 371 0.28 8.94 -7.12
C ILE A 371 -0.20 7.72 -6.35
N ASN A 372 -1.46 7.35 -6.52
CA ASN A 372 -2.06 6.16 -5.93
C ASN A 372 -2.88 5.40 -6.97
N TYR A 373 -3.44 4.26 -6.57
CA TYR A 373 -4.32 3.44 -7.42
C TYR A 373 -5.64 3.25 -6.68
N ASP A 374 -6.73 3.11 -7.44
CA ASP A 374 -8.08 2.96 -6.94
C ASP A 374 -8.31 1.59 -6.25
N GLU A 375 -7.93 0.50 -6.89
CA GLU A 375 -8.01 -0.87 -6.37
C GLU A 375 -6.98 -1.76 -7.08
N ASN A 376 -7.10 -3.08 -6.93
CA ASN A 376 -6.06 -4.03 -7.31
C ASN A 376 -6.31 -4.80 -8.60
N ASP A 377 -7.37 -4.56 -9.38
CA ASP A 377 -7.92 -5.35 -10.51
C ASP A 377 -8.31 -6.78 -10.14
N GLY A 378 -7.97 -7.20 -8.92
CA GLY A 378 -8.01 -8.59 -8.48
C GLY A 378 -6.62 -9.20 -8.33
N GLN A 379 -5.53 -8.46 -8.47
CA GLN A 379 -4.15 -8.94 -8.45
C GLN A 379 -3.71 -9.18 -7.02
N PHE A 380 -2.96 -10.26 -6.82
CA PHE A 380 -2.57 -10.76 -5.52
C PHE A 380 -1.83 -9.73 -4.68
N ASP A 381 -2.19 -9.67 -3.41
CA ASP A 381 -1.39 -9.06 -2.35
C ASP A 381 -1.40 -9.96 -1.12
N HIS A 382 -0.22 -10.21 -0.53
CA HIS A 382 -0.09 -11.15 0.56
C HIS A 382 -0.52 -10.61 1.92
N VAL A 383 -0.70 -9.29 2.06
CA VAL A 383 -1.04 -8.67 3.35
C VAL A 383 -2.54 -8.67 3.50
N ALA A 384 -3.03 -9.44 4.48
CA ALA A 384 -4.41 -9.36 4.90
C ALA A 384 -4.74 -7.92 5.34
N PRO A 385 -5.77 -7.29 4.76
CA PRO A 385 -6.04 -5.89 5.05
C PRO A 385 -6.67 -5.70 6.44
N PRO A 386 -6.41 -4.57 7.11
CA PRO A 386 -7.09 -4.21 8.34
C PRO A 386 -8.59 -4.02 8.10
N VAL A 387 -9.43 -4.75 8.82
CA VAL A 387 -10.90 -4.63 8.75
C VAL A 387 -11.48 -4.23 10.11
N PRO A 388 -12.62 -3.53 10.16
CA PRO A 388 -13.26 -3.16 11.40
C PRO A 388 -13.60 -4.40 12.24
N ALA A 389 -13.47 -4.25 13.57
CA ALA A 389 -13.99 -5.24 14.49
C ALA A 389 -15.54 -5.26 14.42
N PRO A 390 -16.19 -6.42 14.63
CA PRO A 390 -17.64 -6.48 14.74
C PRO A 390 -18.19 -5.43 15.72
N GLY A 391 -19.17 -4.63 15.28
CA GLY A 391 -19.77 -3.55 16.07
C GLY A 391 -19.40 -2.13 15.65
N GLU A 392 -18.36 -1.93 14.84
CA GLU A 392 -18.05 -0.64 14.19
C GLU A 392 -19.00 -0.43 12.97
N GLY A 393 -20.30 -0.27 13.25
CA GLY A 393 -21.37 -0.44 12.26
C GLY A 393 -21.39 0.55 11.08
N ASP A 394 -20.65 1.66 11.12
CA ASP A 394 -20.48 2.58 9.99
C ASP A 394 -19.48 2.07 8.93
N GLU A 395 -18.84 0.92 9.18
CA GLU A 395 -17.89 0.25 8.29
C GLU A 395 -18.37 -1.12 7.80
N PHE A 396 -19.68 -1.39 7.89
CA PHE A 396 -20.26 -2.62 7.38
C PHE A 396 -21.38 -2.32 6.38
N VAL A 397 -21.40 -3.09 5.29
CA VAL A 397 -22.52 -3.10 4.35
C VAL A 397 -23.44 -4.26 4.70
N SER A 398 -24.71 -3.95 4.91
CA SER A 398 -25.75 -4.97 4.99
C SER A 398 -25.85 -5.67 3.63
N GLY A 399 -25.59 -6.96 3.55
CA GLY A 399 -25.68 -7.65 2.27
C GLY A 399 -25.62 -9.15 2.45
N THR A 400 -26.37 -9.85 1.61
CA THR A 400 -26.17 -11.28 1.40
C THR A 400 -25.22 -11.45 0.22
N MET A 401 -24.14 -12.21 0.39
CA MET A 401 -23.29 -12.61 -0.73
C MET A 401 -23.73 -14.02 -1.14
N SER A 402 -24.85 -14.08 -1.87
CA SER A 402 -25.60 -15.31 -2.13
C SER A 402 -24.75 -16.41 -2.80
N GLN A 403 -23.82 -16.02 -3.68
CA GLN A 403 -22.85 -16.92 -4.31
C GLN A 403 -22.03 -17.74 -3.30
N TYR A 404 -21.78 -17.18 -2.12
CA TYR A 404 -21.00 -17.80 -1.05
C TYR A 404 -21.85 -18.15 0.19
N GLY A 405 -23.17 -17.95 0.13
CA GLY A 405 -24.08 -18.22 1.24
C GLY A 405 -23.91 -17.29 2.45
N VAL A 406 -23.23 -16.14 2.30
CA VAL A 406 -23.03 -15.19 3.41
C VAL A 406 -24.34 -14.45 3.67
N THR A 407 -24.79 -14.43 4.91
CA THR A 407 -25.97 -13.67 5.37
C THR A 407 -25.65 -12.55 6.34
N GLU A 408 -24.45 -12.58 6.93
CA GLU A 408 -23.98 -11.57 7.87
C GLU A 408 -23.45 -10.32 7.16
N PRO A 409 -23.48 -9.14 7.81
CA PRO A 409 -22.87 -7.93 7.28
C PRO A 409 -21.37 -8.12 6.98
N LEU A 410 -20.95 -7.59 5.84
CA LEU A 410 -19.56 -7.65 5.39
C LEU A 410 -18.87 -6.30 5.62
N PRO A 411 -17.58 -6.30 6.02
CA PRO A 411 -16.84 -5.06 6.22
C PRO A 411 -16.68 -4.33 4.88
N VAL A 412 -16.72 -2.99 4.89
CA VAL A 412 -16.42 -2.17 3.71
C VAL A 412 -14.99 -2.41 3.25
N GLY A 413 -14.06 -2.42 4.19
CA GLY A 413 -12.62 -2.49 3.97
C GLY A 413 -11.88 -2.40 5.30
N LEU A 414 -10.61 -2.01 5.34
CA LEU A 414 -9.82 -1.59 4.20
C LEU A 414 -9.68 -2.72 3.18
N GLY A 415 -9.49 -2.36 1.92
CA GLY A 415 -9.23 -3.30 0.84
C GLY A 415 -7.77 -3.70 0.74
N PHE A 416 -7.41 -4.42 -0.31
CA PHE A 416 -6.03 -4.87 -0.51
C PHE A 416 -5.06 -3.70 -0.70
N ARG A 417 -3.77 -3.96 -0.47
CA ARG A 417 -2.77 -2.91 -0.67
C ARG A 417 -2.67 -2.52 -2.14
N VAL A 418 -2.57 -1.23 -2.38
CA VAL A 418 -2.35 -0.63 -3.69
C VAL A 418 -1.16 0.33 -3.63
N PRO A 419 -0.45 0.58 -4.74
CA PRO A 419 0.70 1.46 -4.70
C PRO A 419 0.38 2.89 -4.22
N LEU A 420 1.31 3.46 -3.48
CA LEU A 420 1.35 4.88 -3.12
C LEU A 420 2.76 5.42 -3.32
N LEU A 421 2.88 6.50 -4.08
CA LEU A 421 4.11 7.29 -4.21
C LEU A 421 3.80 8.74 -3.83
N LEU A 422 4.59 9.30 -2.92
CA LEU A 422 4.48 10.69 -2.50
C LEU A 422 5.67 11.46 -3.08
N VAL A 423 5.44 12.21 -4.15
CA VAL A 423 6.47 12.92 -4.91
C VAL A 423 6.49 14.39 -4.47
N SER A 424 7.49 14.75 -3.67
CA SER A 424 7.65 16.09 -3.11
C SER A 424 9.09 16.29 -2.62
N PRO A 425 9.61 17.53 -2.50
CA PRO A 425 10.94 17.75 -1.96
C PRO A 425 11.16 17.16 -0.56
N TRP A 426 10.11 17.14 0.26
CA TRP A 426 10.13 16.66 1.65
C TRP A 426 10.01 15.13 1.78
N THR A 427 9.79 14.42 0.67
CA THR A 427 9.71 12.95 0.64
C THR A 427 10.90 12.31 -0.08
N ARG A 428 11.87 13.12 -0.54
CA ARG A 428 13.07 12.64 -1.21
C ARG A 428 13.95 11.75 -0.31
N GLY A 429 14.60 10.77 -0.91
CA GLY A 429 15.54 9.86 -0.26
C GLY A 429 15.19 8.37 -0.35
N GLY A 430 14.17 8.00 -1.13
CA GLY A 430 13.79 6.60 -1.35
C GLY A 430 13.23 5.91 -0.10
N TRP A 431 12.44 6.66 0.67
CA TRP A 431 11.88 6.24 1.96
C TRP A 431 10.72 5.25 1.79
N VAL A 432 10.46 4.46 2.83
CA VAL A 432 9.22 3.67 2.97
C VAL A 432 8.40 4.22 4.13
N THR A 433 7.09 4.38 3.91
CA THR A 433 6.12 4.52 5.00
C THR A 433 5.28 3.25 5.10
N SER A 434 5.22 2.69 6.31
CA SER A 434 4.39 1.53 6.64
C SER A 434 3.20 1.92 7.52
N GLU A 435 2.86 3.22 7.58
CA GLU A 435 1.67 3.69 8.28
C GLU A 435 0.42 3.20 7.55
N VAL A 436 -0.43 2.43 8.26
CA VAL A 436 -1.72 1.95 7.73
C VAL A 436 -2.52 3.14 7.23
N SER A 437 -2.82 3.16 5.93
CA SER A 437 -3.46 4.29 5.26
C SER A 437 -4.40 3.80 4.17
N ASP A 438 -5.36 4.62 3.77
CA ASP A 438 -6.26 4.34 2.64
C ASP A 438 -6.58 5.61 1.84
N HIS A 439 -7.53 5.60 0.91
CA HIS A 439 -7.85 6.79 0.11
C HIS A 439 -8.31 7.99 0.94
N THR A 440 -8.90 7.75 2.13
CA THR A 440 -9.24 8.85 3.03
C THR A 440 -8.02 9.50 3.66
N SER A 441 -6.86 8.84 3.67
CA SER A 441 -5.59 9.44 4.12
C SER A 441 -5.16 10.60 3.22
N VAL A 442 -5.54 10.60 1.92
CA VAL A 442 -5.34 11.76 1.03
C VAL A 442 -6.18 12.94 1.48
N ILE A 443 -7.46 12.72 1.77
CA ILE A 443 -8.35 13.75 2.32
C ILE A 443 -7.78 14.26 3.65
N GLN A 444 -7.44 13.36 4.58
CA GLN A 444 -6.91 13.73 5.89
C GLN A 444 -5.60 14.53 5.80
N PHE A 445 -4.73 14.26 4.84
CA PHE A 445 -3.56 15.09 4.58
C PHE A 445 -3.96 16.53 4.22
N VAL A 446 -4.91 16.69 3.29
CA VAL A 446 -5.42 18.00 2.86
C VAL A 446 -6.16 18.70 4.01
N GLU A 447 -6.87 17.98 4.89
CA GLU A 447 -7.46 18.53 6.11
C GLU A 447 -6.40 19.14 7.02
N LYS A 448 -5.29 18.43 7.27
CA LYS A 448 -4.17 18.93 8.09
C LYS A 448 -3.53 20.15 7.45
N TRP A 449 -3.25 20.08 6.15
CA TRP A 449 -2.62 21.17 5.41
C TRP A 449 -3.49 22.42 5.40
N THR A 450 -4.76 22.31 5.01
CA THR A 450 -5.69 23.45 4.95
C THR A 450 -5.99 24.04 6.33
N THR A 451 -6.03 23.22 7.38
CA THR A 451 -6.11 23.70 8.77
C THR A 451 -4.87 24.52 9.14
N ALA A 452 -3.67 24.06 8.79
CA ALA A 452 -2.43 24.80 9.04
C ALA A 452 -2.37 26.13 8.25
N LEU A 453 -3.06 26.22 7.11
CA LEU A 453 -3.25 27.46 6.35
C LEU A 453 -4.36 28.38 6.91
N GLY A 454 -5.07 27.98 7.97
CA GLY A 454 -6.17 28.74 8.55
C GLY A 454 -7.50 28.65 7.77
N LYS A 455 -7.63 27.66 6.88
CA LYS A 455 -8.81 27.38 6.07
C LYS A 455 -9.28 25.93 6.24
N PRO A 456 -9.65 25.48 7.45
CA PRO A 456 -9.91 24.07 7.71
C PRO A 456 -11.01 23.51 6.80
N ALA A 457 -10.63 22.62 5.88
CA ALA A 457 -11.54 21.92 4.98
C ALA A 457 -11.70 20.47 5.44
N ILE A 458 -12.51 20.26 6.49
CA ILE A 458 -12.67 18.96 7.16
C ILE A 458 -13.82 18.17 6.53
N SER A 459 -13.55 16.97 6.01
CA SER A 459 -14.55 16.10 5.43
C SER A 459 -15.57 15.66 6.49
N PRO A 460 -16.89 15.82 6.23
CA PRO A 460 -17.93 15.42 7.16
C PRO A 460 -18.20 13.90 7.17
N ASN A 461 -17.65 13.17 6.20
CA ASN A 461 -18.11 11.81 5.87
C ASN A 461 -17.17 10.69 6.34
N ILE A 462 -15.89 10.99 6.58
CA ILE A 462 -14.93 9.97 7.02
C ILE A 462 -15.37 9.46 8.40
N SER A 463 -15.60 8.15 8.48
CA SER A 463 -16.08 7.46 9.68
C SER A 463 -15.16 7.65 10.89
N LYS A 464 -15.70 7.34 12.08
CA LYS A 464 -14.90 7.40 13.31
C LYS A 464 -13.82 6.32 13.33
N TRP A 465 -14.13 5.11 12.88
CA TRP A 465 -13.17 4.01 12.82
C TRP A 465 -12.00 4.32 11.89
N ARG A 466 -12.28 4.80 10.67
CA ARG A 466 -11.25 5.10 9.67
C ARG A 466 -10.33 6.26 10.12
N ARG A 467 -10.85 7.29 10.79
CA ARG A 467 -10.02 8.35 11.42
C ARG A 467 -9.11 7.84 12.55
N LYS A 468 -9.55 6.80 13.28
CA LYS A 468 -8.79 6.18 14.37
C LYS A 468 -7.64 5.32 13.83
N VAL A 469 -7.88 4.53 12.78
CA VAL A 469 -6.95 3.50 12.27
C VAL A 469 -6.05 4.04 11.15
N SER A 470 -6.61 4.76 10.17
CA SER A 470 -5.86 5.21 8.98
C SER A 470 -5.05 6.47 9.27
N GLY A 471 -3.81 6.50 8.79
CA GLY A 471 -2.90 7.65 8.84
C GLY A 471 -3.39 8.87 8.05
N ASP A 472 -2.77 10.02 8.30
CA ASP A 472 -3.01 11.26 7.54
C ASP A 472 -1.86 11.63 6.60
N LEU A 473 -0.94 10.68 6.36
CA LEU A 473 0.26 10.77 5.53
C LEU A 473 1.31 11.78 5.99
N THR A 474 1.07 12.59 7.02
CA THR A 474 2.02 13.64 7.43
C THR A 474 3.34 13.07 7.98
N SER A 475 3.30 11.85 8.55
CA SER A 475 4.49 11.11 9.02
C SER A 475 5.46 10.74 7.89
N ALA A 476 4.99 10.75 6.64
CA ALA A 476 5.77 10.37 5.47
C ALA A 476 6.73 11.46 4.96
N PHE A 477 6.73 12.63 5.61
CA PHE A 477 7.44 13.84 5.20
C PHE A 477 8.54 14.20 6.23
N ASP A 478 9.63 14.77 5.74
CA ASP A 478 10.56 15.56 6.55
C ASP A 478 10.56 17.00 6.02
N PHE A 479 9.79 17.87 6.69
CA PHE A 479 9.70 19.28 6.33
C PHE A 479 10.96 20.09 6.64
N THR A 480 11.89 19.53 7.41
CA THR A 480 13.12 20.21 7.86
C THR A 480 14.31 19.99 6.93
N SER A 481 14.29 18.92 6.12
CA SER A 481 15.38 18.55 5.21
C SER A 481 14.92 18.23 3.78
N PRO A 482 14.31 19.19 3.06
CA PRO A 482 13.87 18.98 1.69
C PRO A 482 15.03 18.84 0.71
N VAL A 483 14.80 18.06 -0.35
CA VAL A 483 15.69 17.97 -1.51
C VAL A 483 14.93 18.40 -2.75
N TYR A 484 15.38 19.48 -3.36
CA TYR A 484 14.68 20.12 -4.47
C TYR A 484 15.03 19.54 -5.85
N GLY A 485 14.18 19.88 -6.82
CA GLY A 485 14.32 19.56 -8.23
C GLY A 485 13.79 18.18 -8.59
N LEU A 486 13.24 18.07 -9.79
CA LEU A 486 12.84 16.79 -10.39
C LEU A 486 14.11 15.92 -10.61
N PRO A 487 14.19 14.70 -10.05
CA PRO A 487 15.31 13.81 -10.31
C PRO A 487 15.30 13.36 -11.78
N HIS A 488 16.44 12.85 -12.24
CA HIS A 488 16.46 12.17 -13.53
C HIS A 488 15.58 10.90 -13.47
N LEU A 489 14.55 10.86 -14.31
CA LEU A 489 13.65 9.72 -14.46
C LEU A 489 13.96 8.98 -15.78
N PRO A 490 13.87 7.64 -15.80
CA PRO A 490 14.05 6.86 -17.02
C PRO A 490 13.11 7.29 -18.14
N ASP A 491 13.53 7.04 -19.38
CA ASP A 491 12.65 7.08 -20.54
C ASP A 491 11.51 6.06 -20.38
N THR A 492 10.32 6.44 -20.79
CA THR A 492 9.10 5.61 -20.73
C THR A 492 8.93 4.76 -21.99
N GLY A 493 9.73 5.00 -23.03
CA GLY A 493 9.64 4.33 -24.32
C GLY A 493 8.50 4.86 -25.17
N GLU A 494 8.25 4.18 -26.31
CA GLU A 494 7.13 4.50 -27.20
C GLU A 494 5.79 4.05 -26.58
N LEU A 495 4.71 4.75 -26.95
CA LEU A 495 3.36 4.36 -26.57
C LEU A 495 3.00 3.00 -27.17
N ILE A 496 2.49 2.12 -26.32
CA ILE A 496 2.13 0.75 -26.67
C ILE A 496 0.62 0.69 -26.95
N PRO A 497 0.19 0.32 -28.17
CA PRO A 497 -1.23 0.14 -28.47
C PRO A 497 -1.86 -0.99 -27.64
N GLU A 498 -3.17 -0.94 -27.47
CA GLU A 498 -3.93 -1.99 -26.81
C GLU A 498 -4.00 -3.25 -27.68
N THR A 499 -3.52 -4.36 -27.13
CA THR A 499 -3.53 -5.68 -27.79
C THR A 499 -3.77 -6.74 -26.73
N ARG A 500 -4.76 -7.61 -26.90
CA ARG A 500 -5.11 -8.60 -25.88
C ARG A 500 -4.36 -9.93 -26.06
N TYR A 501 -3.69 -10.37 -25.00
CA TYR A 501 -3.12 -11.71 -24.84
C TYR A 501 -3.15 -12.09 -23.37
N THR A 502 -3.36 -13.36 -23.03
CA THR A 502 -3.39 -13.78 -21.63
C THR A 502 -2.15 -14.61 -21.30
N PRO A 503 -1.16 -14.04 -20.58
CA PRO A 503 0.03 -14.79 -20.20
C PRO A 503 -0.33 -15.93 -19.24
N LEU A 504 0.34 -17.07 -19.35
CA LEU A 504 0.14 -18.22 -18.47
C LEU A 504 1.38 -18.50 -17.61
N PRO A 505 1.19 -19.00 -16.38
CA PRO A 505 2.29 -19.26 -15.46
C PRO A 505 3.24 -20.32 -16.04
N GLY A 506 4.54 -20.06 -15.88
CA GLY A 506 5.59 -21.02 -16.17
C GLY A 506 5.95 -21.84 -14.94
N ASP A 507 7.23 -21.77 -14.52
CA ASP A 507 7.73 -22.55 -13.40
C ASP A 507 7.08 -22.09 -12.08
N ASN A 508 6.49 -23.00 -11.33
CA ASN A 508 5.80 -22.71 -10.07
C ASN A 508 6.79 -22.62 -8.90
N ARG A 509 7.38 -21.44 -8.69
CA ARG A 509 8.38 -21.17 -7.65
C ARG A 509 8.15 -19.81 -7.02
N MET A 510 8.49 -19.68 -5.74
CA MET A 510 8.42 -18.42 -5.02
C MET A 510 9.28 -17.33 -5.70
N PRO A 511 8.73 -16.13 -5.94
CA PRO A 511 9.50 -14.99 -6.43
C PRO A 511 10.64 -14.59 -5.50
N THR A 512 11.60 -13.84 -6.04
CA THR A 512 12.70 -13.26 -5.27
C THR A 512 12.55 -11.75 -5.22
N GLN A 513 12.58 -11.18 -4.02
CA GLN A 513 12.67 -9.73 -3.81
C GLN A 513 14.12 -9.25 -3.98
N GLU A 514 14.32 -8.04 -4.52
CA GLU A 514 15.61 -7.36 -4.54
C GLU A 514 16.21 -7.30 -3.14
N LYS A 515 17.52 -7.57 -3.02
CA LYS A 515 18.22 -7.49 -1.74
C LYS A 515 18.41 -6.03 -1.32
N GLY A 516 18.21 -5.77 -0.03
CA GLY A 516 18.56 -4.49 0.59
C GLY A 516 17.45 -3.96 1.47
N ILE A 517 17.76 -2.88 2.18
CA ILE A 517 16.86 -2.13 3.04
C ILE A 517 16.66 -0.72 2.47
N LYS A 518 15.60 -0.05 2.90
CA LYS A 518 15.32 1.36 2.66
C LYS A 518 15.24 2.09 4.01
N PRO A 519 15.46 3.41 4.03
CA PRO A 519 15.15 4.21 5.20
C PRO A 519 13.62 4.22 5.42
N ALA A 520 13.18 4.13 6.68
CA ALA A 520 11.77 3.99 7.07
C ALA A 520 11.28 5.22 7.84
N ARG A 521 10.06 5.66 7.52
CA ARG A 521 9.41 6.80 8.18
C ARG A 521 8.89 6.43 9.57
N PRO A 522 8.86 7.39 10.53
CA PRO A 522 8.34 7.13 11.87
C PRO A 522 6.88 6.66 11.83
N LEU A 523 6.51 5.72 12.70
CA LEU A 523 5.15 5.18 12.77
C LEU A 523 4.41 5.62 14.05
N PRO A 524 3.07 5.79 13.99
CA PRO A 524 2.27 6.35 15.07
C PRO A 524 1.72 5.30 16.06
N TYR A 525 2.27 4.10 16.08
CA TYR A 525 1.79 2.96 16.87
C TYR A 525 2.94 2.13 17.45
N GLN A 526 2.68 1.34 18.49
CA GLN A 526 3.62 0.39 19.08
C GLN A 526 2.85 -0.87 19.53
N PRO A 527 2.52 -1.78 18.59
CA PRO A 527 1.68 -2.93 18.88
C PRO A 527 2.36 -3.97 19.79
N ASN A 528 1.58 -4.59 20.66
CA ASN A 528 1.95 -5.77 21.42
C ASN A 528 0.75 -6.70 21.61
N ALA A 529 1.04 -7.99 21.78
CA ALA A 529 0.03 -9.02 22.03
C ALA A 529 0.64 -10.16 22.85
N ASN A 530 -0.11 -10.64 23.84
CA ASN A 530 0.31 -11.68 24.78
C ASN A 530 -0.79 -12.74 24.97
N LEU A 531 -0.39 -14.01 25.05
CA LEU A 531 -1.23 -15.10 25.56
C LEU A 531 -1.12 -15.12 27.09
N THR A 532 -2.20 -14.72 27.76
CA THR A 532 -2.21 -14.53 29.23
C THR A 532 -2.77 -15.73 29.99
N GLY A 533 -3.37 -16.69 29.29
CA GLY A 533 -3.85 -17.94 29.86
C GLY A 533 -4.97 -18.57 29.04
N PHE A 534 -5.75 -19.44 29.69
CA PHE A 534 -6.87 -20.15 29.08
C PHE A 534 -8.10 -20.07 29.99
N ALA A 535 -9.30 -19.99 29.42
CA ALA A 535 -10.54 -20.25 30.13
C ALA A 535 -11.63 -20.69 29.16
N GLN A 536 -12.53 -21.57 29.64
CA GLN A 536 -13.72 -21.98 28.88
C GLN A 536 -13.39 -22.49 27.47
N GLY A 537 -12.30 -23.26 27.31
CA GLY A 537 -11.88 -23.79 26.01
C GLY A 537 -11.28 -22.76 25.04
N ALA A 538 -10.96 -21.54 25.50
CA ALA A 538 -10.36 -20.50 24.67
C ALA A 538 -9.04 -19.97 25.27
N ALA A 539 -8.13 -19.58 24.39
CA ALA A 539 -6.94 -18.83 24.72
C ALA A 539 -7.31 -17.37 25.05
N LYS A 540 -6.82 -16.83 26.15
CA LYS A 540 -6.98 -15.42 26.53
C LYS A 540 -5.85 -14.59 25.95
N LEU A 541 -6.21 -13.57 25.19
CA LEU A 541 -5.27 -12.65 24.58
C LEU A 541 -5.41 -11.25 25.18
N GLU A 542 -4.28 -10.59 25.37
CA GLU A 542 -4.20 -9.16 25.67
C GLU A 542 -3.47 -8.47 24.53
N PHE A 543 -4.04 -7.38 24.02
CA PHE A 543 -3.46 -6.52 23.00
C PHE A 543 -3.18 -5.15 23.59
N SER A 544 -2.07 -4.53 23.21
CA SER A 544 -1.77 -3.16 23.61
C SER A 544 -1.09 -2.37 22.51
N ASN A 545 -1.23 -1.05 22.57
CA ASN A 545 -0.65 -0.12 21.61
C ASN A 545 -0.05 1.07 22.36
N GLU A 546 1.15 0.88 22.89
CA GLU A 546 1.66 1.67 24.02
C GLU A 546 3.01 2.31 23.72
N ALA A 547 3.05 3.64 23.63
CA ALA A 547 4.23 4.47 23.83
C ALA A 547 3.79 5.95 23.94
N GLY A 548 4.69 6.84 24.40
CA GLY A 548 4.40 8.27 24.48
C GLY A 548 4.03 8.93 23.13
N PHE A 549 4.66 8.46 22.04
CA PHE A 549 4.46 8.97 20.67
C PHE A 549 3.25 8.34 19.94
N VAL A 550 2.59 7.33 20.51
CA VAL A 550 1.46 6.66 19.85
C VAL A 550 0.27 7.62 19.73
N THR A 551 -0.25 7.76 18.52
CA THR A 551 -1.37 8.65 18.17
C THR A 551 -2.46 7.99 17.35
N LYS A 552 -2.20 6.81 16.77
CA LYS A 552 -3.17 6.05 15.97
C LYS A 552 -3.49 4.70 16.61
N ALA A 553 -4.66 4.17 16.30
CA ALA A 553 -5.07 2.83 16.72
C ALA A 553 -4.25 1.76 15.98
N SER A 554 -4.11 0.58 16.61
CA SER A 554 -3.56 -0.62 15.97
C SER A 554 -4.68 -1.63 15.74
N HIS A 555 -4.76 -2.16 14.53
CA HIS A 555 -5.59 -3.31 14.21
C HIS A 555 -4.83 -4.62 14.47
N PHE A 556 -5.54 -5.63 14.96
CA PHE A 556 -5.02 -6.98 15.13
C PHE A 556 -6.00 -8.02 14.56
N SER A 557 -5.45 -9.09 13.97
CA SER A 557 -6.20 -10.29 13.59
C SER A 557 -5.67 -11.52 14.30
N VAL A 558 -6.56 -12.41 14.73
CA VAL A 558 -6.23 -13.67 15.44
C VAL A 558 -6.65 -14.87 14.60
N TYR A 559 -5.67 -15.61 14.10
CA TYR A 559 -5.82 -16.79 13.26
C TYR A 559 -5.71 -18.07 14.09
N ASN A 560 -6.58 -19.04 13.80
CA ASN A 560 -6.46 -20.40 14.28
C ASN A 560 -5.83 -21.29 13.20
N ASN A 561 -4.55 -21.63 13.36
CA ASN A 561 -3.81 -22.43 12.40
C ASN A 561 -4.18 -23.93 12.46
N LEU A 562 -4.90 -24.38 13.49
CA LEU A 562 -5.45 -25.73 13.59
C LEU A 562 -6.86 -25.83 13.01
N GLY A 563 -7.44 -24.71 12.58
CA GLY A 563 -8.73 -24.69 11.91
C GLY A 563 -8.66 -25.38 10.53
N GLY A 564 -9.76 -26.05 10.15
CA GLY A 564 -9.96 -26.52 8.78
C GLY A 564 -10.20 -25.36 7.81
N VAL A 565 -10.59 -25.68 6.57
CA VAL A 565 -11.05 -24.68 5.58
C VAL A 565 -12.56 -24.45 5.80
N PRO A 566 -12.99 -23.34 6.45
CA PRO A 566 -14.42 -23.06 6.59
C PRO A 566 -15.02 -22.62 5.25
N THR A 567 -16.34 -22.67 5.14
CA THR A 567 -17.07 -22.01 4.06
C THR A 567 -17.36 -20.55 4.44
N LEU A 568 -17.45 -19.65 3.47
CA LEU A 568 -17.79 -18.24 3.72
C LEU A 568 -19.17 -18.05 4.38
N ALA A 569 -20.10 -18.99 4.21
CA ALA A 569 -21.38 -18.99 4.92
C ALA A 569 -21.23 -19.04 6.46
N GLU A 570 -20.07 -19.46 6.97
CA GLU A 570 -19.73 -19.52 8.40
C GLU A 570 -19.03 -18.25 8.90
N TYR A 571 -18.94 -17.22 8.05
CA TYR A 571 -18.44 -15.90 8.43
C TYR A 571 -19.44 -15.17 9.36
N PRO A 572 -18.97 -14.50 10.42
CA PRO A 572 -17.57 -14.35 10.86
C PRO A 572 -17.08 -15.44 11.83
N ALA A 573 -17.96 -16.31 12.31
CA ALA A 573 -17.72 -17.16 13.48
C ALA A 573 -16.50 -18.11 13.36
N LYS A 574 -16.20 -18.61 12.16
CA LYS A 574 -15.05 -19.51 11.90
C LYS A 574 -13.84 -18.82 11.27
N PHE A 575 -13.84 -17.50 11.19
CA PHE A 575 -12.79 -16.71 10.55
C PHE A 575 -11.93 -15.96 11.58
N PRO A 576 -10.76 -15.44 11.19
CA PRO A 576 -9.88 -14.73 12.10
C PRO A 576 -10.59 -13.60 12.86
N GLY A 577 -10.44 -13.59 14.20
CA GLY A 577 -11.01 -12.57 15.06
C GLY A 577 -10.35 -11.22 14.82
N GLN A 578 -11.13 -10.14 14.78
CA GLN A 578 -10.68 -8.78 14.44
C GLN A 578 -10.77 -7.86 15.65
N TYR A 579 -9.71 -7.10 15.92
CA TYR A 579 -9.60 -6.21 17.08
C TYR A 579 -9.03 -4.86 16.68
N THR A 580 -9.59 -3.78 17.21
CA THR A 580 -9.04 -2.42 17.09
C THR A 580 -8.68 -1.91 18.47
N VAL A 581 -7.40 -1.61 18.71
CA VAL A 581 -6.90 -1.10 19.99
C VAL A 581 -6.56 0.38 19.82
N GLY A 582 -7.14 1.23 20.67
CA GLY A 582 -6.91 2.67 20.65
C GLY A 582 -5.43 3.04 20.81
N ALA A 583 -5.12 4.32 20.57
CA ALA A 583 -3.81 4.87 20.90
C ALA A 583 -3.63 4.88 22.42
N LYS A 584 -2.52 4.31 22.93
CA LYS A 584 -2.21 4.23 24.37
C LYS A 584 -3.30 3.49 25.16
N ASP A 585 -3.76 2.40 24.57
CA ASP A 585 -4.86 1.61 25.09
C ASP A 585 -4.53 0.12 25.07
N THR A 586 -5.32 -0.63 25.84
CA THR A 586 -5.25 -2.09 25.97
C THR A 586 -6.62 -2.70 25.74
N ALA A 587 -6.67 -3.84 25.06
CA ALA A 587 -7.89 -4.61 24.88
C ALA A 587 -7.65 -6.09 25.17
N THR A 588 -8.72 -6.80 25.50
CA THR A 588 -8.69 -8.26 25.65
C THR A 588 -9.41 -8.93 24.49
N GLY A 589 -8.93 -10.10 24.08
CA GLY A 589 -9.58 -10.95 23.10
C GLY A 589 -9.45 -12.42 23.44
N VAL A 590 -9.92 -13.25 22.51
CA VAL A 590 -9.88 -14.71 22.64
C VAL A 590 -9.38 -15.33 21.35
N GLY A 591 -8.65 -16.44 21.48
CA GLY A 591 -8.27 -17.31 20.37
C GLY A 591 -8.89 -18.70 20.55
N PRO A 592 -9.34 -19.36 19.47
CA PRO A 592 -9.83 -20.72 19.55
C PRO A 592 -8.74 -21.70 20.01
N VAL A 593 -9.11 -22.75 20.78
CA VAL A 593 -8.25 -23.91 21.03
C VAL A 593 -8.71 -25.03 20.10
N GLY A 594 -7.79 -25.53 19.29
CA GLY A 594 -8.02 -26.58 18.29
C GLY A 594 -9.09 -26.27 17.25
N SER A 595 -9.59 -27.33 16.62
CA SER A 595 -10.63 -27.33 15.59
C SER A 595 -12.04 -27.59 16.16
N SER A 596 -12.10 -28.15 17.37
CA SER A 596 -13.32 -28.50 18.10
C SER A 596 -13.22 -28.08 19.57
N GLU A 597 -14.37 -27.90 20.25
CA GLU A 597 -14.39 -27.50 21.67
C GLU A 597 -13.73 -28.51 22.63
N SER A 598 -13.55 -29.76 22.20
CA SER A 598 -12.87 -30.81 22.98
C SER A 598 -11.36 -30.87 22.76
N ASP A 599 -10.83 -30.13 21.79
CA ASP A 599 -9.41 -30.14 21.47
C ASP A 599 -8.63 -29.37 22.54
N THR A 600 -7.40 -29.81 22.80
CA THR A 600 -6.51 -29.22 23.82
C THR A 600 -5.30 -28.51 23.20
N ALA A 601 -4.96 -28.87 21.96
CA ALA A 601 -3.89 -28.23 21.21
C ALA A 601 -4.30 -26.84 20.69
N TYR A 602 -3.37 -25.91 20.65
CA TYR A 602 -3.56 -24.58 20.08
C TYR A 602 -2.37 -24.19 19.19
N ASP A 603 -2.67 -23.51 18.09
CA ASP A 603 -1.69 -22.83 17.24
C ASP A 603 -2.33 -21.53 16.75
N LEU A 604 -1.98 -20.44 17.41
CA LEU A 604 -2.58 -19.13 17.18
C LEU A 604 -1.57 -18.19 16.57
N THR A 605 -1.93 -17.51 15.49
CA THR A 605 -1.14 -16.41 14.94
C THR A 605 -1.89 -15.10 15.16
N VAL A 606 -1.22 -14.11 15.74
CA VAL A 606 -1.71 -12.73 15.86
C VAL A 606 -0.91 -11.85 14.94
N THR A 607 -1.56 -11.13 14.03
CA THR A 607 -0.92 -10.14 13.15
C THR A 607 -1.34 -8.73 13.52
N GLY A 608 -0.51 -7.75 13.16
CA GLY A 608 -0.79 -6.32 13.32
C GLY A 608 0.03 -5.48 12.32
N PRO A 609 0.07 -4.15 12.51
CA PRO A 609 0.75 -3.26 11.58
C PRO A 609 2.28 -3.43 11.62
N ASN A 610 2.97 -2.93 10.58
CA ASN A 610 4.44 -2.99 10.42
C ASN A 610 5.09 -4.35 10.73
N ARG A 611 4.61 -5.42 10.08
CA ARG A 611 5.13 -6.80 10.23
C ARG A 611 5.06 -7.35 11.66
N PHE A 612 4.20 -6.78 12.51
CA PHE A 612 3.93 -7.33 13.84
C PHE A 612 3.32 -8.72 13.74
N LEU A 613 3.95 -9.69 14.40
CA LEU A 613 3.45 -11.06 14.49
C LEU A 613 3.75 -11.68 15.86
N ARG A 614 2.77 -12.42 16.39
CA ARG A 614 2.94 -13.40 17.46
C ARG A 614 2.46 -14.75 16.98
N ARG A 615 3.14 -15.83 17.37
CA ARG A 615 2.61 -17.18 17.20
C ARG A 615 2.72 -17.95 18.51
N PHE A 616 1.61 -18.50 18.97
CA PHE A 616 1.52 -19.27 20.20
C PHE A 616 1.14 -20.72 19.89
N VAL A 617 2.02 -21.68 20.20
CA VAL A 617 1.83 -23.11 19.94
C VAL A 617 1.98 -23.91 21.22
N GLY A 618 1.07 -24.83 21.47
CA GLY A 618 1.16 -25.76 22.59
C GLY A 618 -0.11 -26.58 22.76
N ASP A 619 -0.26 -27.20 23.93
CA ASP A 619 -1.45 -27.97 24.29
C ASP A 619 -1.77 -27.79 25.78
N THR A 620 -3.03 -27.51 26.10
CA THR A 620 -3.51 -27.20 27.46
C THR A 620 -3.46 -28.38 28.43
N GLU A 621 -3.17 -29.59 27.96
CA GLU A 621 -3.04 -30.81 28.77
C GLU A 621 -1.62 -31.38 28.81
N THR A 622 -0.69 -30.80 28.04
CA THR A 622 0.72 -31.20 28.00
C THR A 622 1.58 -30.45 29.03
N ALA A 623 2.86 -30.81 29.14
CA ALA A 623 3.77 -30.24 30.13
C ALA A 623 3.99 -28.72 29.96
N GLY A 624 3.80 -28.18 28.75
CA GLY A 624 3.88 -26.74 28.47
C GLY A 624 2.73 -25.91 29.04
N LYS A 625 1.63 -26.53 29.52
CA LYS A 625 0.43 -25.82 29.99
C LYS A 625 0.65 -24.85 31.14
N ASP A 626 1.66 -25.11 31.96
CA ASP A 626 2.00 -24.28 33.12
C ASP A 626 2.95 -23.11 32.76
N LEU A 627 3.36 -22.99 31.50
CA LEU A 627 4.33 -21.99 31.04
C LEU A 627 3.62 -20.75 30.47
N VAL A 628 4.13 -19.57 30.83
CA VAL A 628 3.64 -18.29 30.29
C VAL A 628 4.82 -17.44 29.86
N VAL A 629 4.74 -16.84 28.67
CA VAL A 629 5.71 -15.86 28.17
C VAL A 629 4.98 -14.58 27.78
N GLU A 630 5.29 -13.50 28.48
CA GLU A 630 4.71 -12.18 28.23
C GLU A 630 5.80 -11.24 27.71
N ALA A 631 5.55 -10.62 26.57
CA ALA A 631 6.37 -9.56 26.01
C ALA A 631 5.96 -8.20 26.59
N SER A 632 6.96 -7.38 26.92
CA SER A 632 6.80 -5.97 27.25
C SER A 632 7.98 -5.15 26.73
N TYR A 633 7.77 -3.85 26.50
CA TYR A 633 8.78 -2.96 25.92
C TYR A 633 9.32 -1.89 26.88
N TYR A 634 8.47 -1.51 27.83
CA TYR A 634 8.65 -0.39 28.74
C TYR A 634 8.59 -0.92 30.17
N ASP A 635 9.58 -0.60 31.01
CA ASP A 635 9.66 -1.01 32.43
C ASP A 635 8.67 -0.26 33.34
N GLY A 636 7.39 -0.18 32.92
CA GLY A 636 6.39 0.65 33.58
C GLY A 636 6.70 2.16 33.52
N LYS A 637 7.56 2.58 32.59
CA LYS A 637 7.93 3.98 32.33
C LYS A 637 7.98 4.22 30.83
N SER A 638 7.43 5.34 30.36
CA SER A 638 7.72 5.84 29.01
C SER A 638 9.20 6.23 28.95
N THR A 639 10.05 5.32 28.44
CA THR A 639 11.47 5.56 28.24
C THR A 639 11.75 5.79 26.76
N ALA A 640 12.64 6.72 26.43
CA ALA A 640 13.06 6.97 25.05
C ALA A 640 13.81 5.79 24.37
N HIS A 641 14.13 4.75 25.14
CA HIS A 641 14.89 3.57 24.69
C HIS A 641 14.15 2.28 25.09
N PRO A 642 13.11 1.87 24.34
CA PRO A 642 12.38 0.64 24.62
C PRO A 642 13.28 -0.59 24.42
N LYS A 643 13.03 -1.64 25.20
CA LYS A 643 13.74 -2.94 25.10
C LYS A 643 12.74 -4.07 25.05
N LEU A 644 12.98 -5.08 24.22
CA LEU A 644 12.14 -6.27 24.26
C LEU A 644 12.46 -7.07 25.51
N LYS A 645 11.45 -7.24 26.37
CA LYS A 645 11.51 -8.06 27.57
C LYS A 645 10.55 -9.21 27.46
N LEU A 646 11.04 -10.41 27.70
CA LEU A 646 10.23 -11.61 27.80
C LEU A 646 10.23 -12.08 29.26
N SER A 647 9.07 -11.99 29.90
CA SER A 647 8.81 -12.53 31.23
C SER A 647 8.52 -14.03 31.10
N LEU A 648 9.48 -14.86 31.49
CA LEU A 648 9.43 -16.32 31.39
C LEU A 648 8.93 -16.88 32.73
N ARG A 649 7.68 -17.35 32.78
CA ARG A 649 7.05 -17.85 34.02
C ARG A 649 6.83 -19.34 33.93
N ASN A 650 7.15 -20.04 35.01
CA ASN A 650 6.92 -21.46 35.20
C ASN A 650 5.96 -21.64 36.38
N ASN A 651 4.68 -21.89 36.11
CA ASN A 651 3.69 -22.16 37.15
C ASN A 651 3.71 -23.64 37.59
N GLY A 652 4.54 -24.47 36.98
CA GLY A 652 4.65 -25.90 37.24
C GLY A 652 5.47 -26.21 38.49
N ARG A 653 5.48 -27.50 38.84
CA ARG A 653 6.09 -28.01 40.08
C ARG A 653 7.56 -28.43 39.96
N ARG A 654 8.15 -28.34 38.76
CA ARG A 654 9.55 -28.72 38.48
C ARG A 654 10.25 -27.56 37.78
N PRO A 655 11.58 -27.38 37.97
CA PRO A 655 12.32 -26.38 37.22
C PRO A 655 12.29 -26.69 35.71
N VAL A 656 12.24 -25.65 34.89
CA VAL A 656 12.18 -25.71 33.42
C VAL A 656 13.31 -24.86 32.84
N THR A 657 13.87 -25.27 31.71
CA THR A 657 14.83 -24.47 30.95
C THR A 657 14.16 -23.97 29.67
N PHE A 658 13.90 -22.67 29.61
CA PHE A 658 13.49 -22.01 28.38
C PHE A 658 14.71 -21.81 27.48
N THR A 659 14.52 -21.94 26.16
CA THR A 659 15.51 -21.56 25.15
C THR A 659 14.94 -20.46 24.27
N VAL A 660 15.57 -19.28 24.30
CA VAL A 660 15.27 -18.16 23.40
C VAL A 660 16.18 -18.28 22.18
N LYS A 661 15.61 -18.68 21.05
CA LYS A 661 16.28 -18.74 19.74
C LYS A 661 16.10 -17.40 19.04
N HIS A 662 17.19 -16.86 18.49
CA HIS A 662 17.12 -15.73 17.57
C HIS A 662 16.86 -16.26 16.16
N ASN A 663 15.83 -15.72 15.48
CA ASN A 663 15.45 -16.11 14.14
C ASN A 663 16.08 -15.16 13.11
N HIS A 664 15.48 -13.99 12.94
CA HIS A 664 15.92 -12.93 12.05
C HIS A 664 16.32 -11.68 12.85
N TYR A 665 17.09 -10.78 12.23
CA TYR A 665 17.59 -9.49 12.76
C TYR A 665 18.64 -9.60 13.88
N ILE A 666 18.41 -10.44 14.88
CA ILE A 666 19.31 -10.61 16.01
C ILE A 666 20.24 -11.79 15.74
N SER A 667 21.55 -11.56 15.86
CA SER A 667 22.56 -12.61 15.71
C SER A 667 22.94 -13.26 17.06
N GLY A 668 23.66 -14.38 17.01
CA GLY A 668 24.20 -15.05 18.20
C GLY A 668 23.51 -16.36 18.57
N ALA A 669 24.13 -17.07 19.53
CA ALA A 669 23.65 -18.39 19.97
C ALA A 669 22.36 -18.29 20.81
N PRO A 670 21.48 -19.31 20.75
CA PRO A 670 20.29 -19.37 21.59
C PRO A 670 20.62 -19.22 23.08
N LYS A 671 19.78 -18.49 23.81
CA LYS A 671 19.95 -18.23 25.25
C LYS A 671 19.11 -19.18 26.06
N LYS A 672 19.73 -19.90 27.00
CA LYS A 672 19.04 -20.78 27.93
C LYS A 672 18.76 -20.04 29.24
N VAL A 673 17.53 -20.09 29.72
CA VAL A 673 17.10 -19.48 30.98
C VAL A 673 16.43 -20.55 31.83
N ARG A 674 17.06 -20.91 32.95
CA ARG A 674 16.51 -21.89 33.89
C ARG A 674 15.60 -21.17 34.88
N VAL A 675 14.35 -21.59 34.96
CA VAL A 675 13.32 -21.01 35.83
C VAL A 675 12.89 -22.06 36.86
N ALA A 676 12.95 -21.69 38.14
CA ALA A 676 12.51 -22.56 39.23
C ALA A 676 11.00 -22.89 39.13
N ALA A 677 10.56 -23.93 39.84
CA ALA A 677 9.14 -24.20 40.02
C ALA A 677 8.45 -22.99 40.66
N HIS A 678 7.28 -22.60 40.16
CA HIS A 678 6.56 -21.37 40.54
C HIS A 678 7.41 -20.08 40.39
N GLY A 679 8.48 -20.15 39.60
CA GLY A 679 9.43 -19.06 39.41
C GLY A 679 9.11 -18.20 38.19
N LYS A 680 9.79 -17.05 38.13
CA LYS A 680 9.80 -16.14 37.00
C LYS A 680 11.22 -15.65 36.77
N GLU A 681 11.66 -15.64 35.53
CA GLU A 681 12.88 -14.96 35.09
C GLU A 681 12.56 -14.00 33.95
N THR A 682 13.47 -13.09 33.66
CA THR A 682 13.32 -12.16 32.53
C THR A 682 14.49 -12.29 31.57
N TRP A 683 14.18 -12.45 30.30
CA TRP A 683 15.15 -12.26 29.21
C TRP A 683 14.94 -10.88 28.60
N VAL A 684 16.03 -10.15 28.35
CA VAL A 684 15.99 -8.78 27.82
C VAL A 684 16.97 -8.67 26.65
N VAL A 685 16.54 -7.99 25.60
CA VAL A 685 17.39 -7.56 24.49
C VAL A 685 17.08 -6.10 24.15
N ASP A 686 18.03 -5.41 23.53
CA ASP A 686 17.89 -4.04 23.05
C ASP A 686 17.92 -4.01 21.51
N PRO A 687 16.79 -4.26 20.82
CA PRO A 687 16.73 -4.25 19.37
C PRO A 687 17.08 -2.90 18.76
N VAL A 688 16.80 -1.80 19.47
CA VAL A 688 17.10 -0.45 18.99
C VAL A 688 18.62 -0.27 18.82
N GLU A 689 19.40 -0.84 19.73
CA GLU A 689 20.87 -0.77 19.68
C GLU A 689 21.49 -1.75 18.66
N ILE A 690 20.96 -2.97 18.54
CA ILE A 690 21.65 -4.06 17.82
C ILE A 690 21.08 -4.40 16.44
N SER A 691 19.88 -3.93 16.13
CA SER A 691 19.12 -4.31 14.93
C SER A 691 18.09 -3.25 14.51
N ASP A 692 18.39 -1.98 14.79
CA ASP A 692 17.59 -0.81 14.40
C ASP A 692 16.10 -0.88 14.80
N GLY A 693 15.80 -1.61 15.89
CA GLY A 693 14.46 -1.81 16.44
C GLY A 693 13.83 -3.15 16.05
N TRP A 694 14.33 -3.85 15.04
CA TRP A 694 13.76 -5.12 14.56
C TRP A 694 14.10 -6.30 15.46
N TYR A 695 13.13 -7.18 15.72
CA TYR A 695 13.33 -8.42 16.45
C TYR A 695 12.51 -9.57 15.87
N ASP A 696 13.07 -10.78 15.94
CA ASP A 696 12.34 -12.03 15.71
C ASP A 696 12.96 -13.14 16.55
N VAL A 697 12.22 -13.60 17.57
CA VAL A 697 12.69 -14.61 18.52
C VAL A 697 11.63 -15.68 18.76
N THR A 698 12.08 -16.91 18.98
CA THR A 698 11.21 -18.02 19.38
C THR A 698 11.67 -18.57 20.73
N VAL A 699 10.73 -18.70 21.66
CA VAL A 699 10.93 -19.34 22.95
C VAL A 699 10.42 -20.77 22.89
N THR A 700 11.24 -21.73 23.31
CA THR A 700 10.86 -23.14 23.53
C THR A 700 11.19 -23.57 24.96
N ALA A 701 10.72 -24.73 25.40
CA ALA A 701 10.98 -25.27 26.74
C ALA A 701 11.48 -26.72 26.68
N ASP A 702 12.34 -27.11 27.60
CA ASP A 702 12.88 -28.48 27.68
C ASP A 702 11.88 -29.53 28.18
N CYS A 703 10.81 -29.10 28.86
CA CYS A 703 9.76 -29.98 29.34
C CYS A 703 8.72 -30.34 28.28
N ASP A 704 8.68 -29.63 27.14
CA ASP A 704 7.70 -29.82 26.08
C ASP A 704 8.25 -29.40 24.71
N HIS A 705 8.48 -30.38 23.83
CA HIS A 705 9.04 -30.14 22.50
C HIS A 705 8.03 -29.59 21.48
N ALA A 706 6.73 -29.72 21.76
CA ALA A 706 5.66 -29.21 20.89
C ALA A 706 5.29 -27.75 21.22
N TRP A 707 5.63 -27.28 22.43
CA TRP A 707 5.35 -25.92 22.88
C TRP A 707 6.36 -24.90 22.32
N SER A 708 5.85 -23.79 21.77
CA SER A 708 6.68 -22.67 21.33
C SER A 708 5.94 -21.34 21.28
N GLN A 709 6.67 -20.22 21.48
CA GLN A 709 6.15 -18.86 21.45
C GLN A 709 7.05 -17.98 20.57
N ARG A 710 6.56 -17.48 19.43
CA ARG A 710 7.32 -16.59 18.52
C ARG A 710 6.87 -15.13 18.67
N PHE A 711 7.85 -14.24 18.74
CA PHE A 711 7.67 -12.79 18.84
C PHE A 711 8.44 -12.09 17.72
N THR A 712 7.73 -11.43 16.81
CA THR A 712 8.29 -10.69 15.68
C THR A 712 7.73 -9.27 15.63
N GLY A 713 8.56 -8.28 15.35
CA GLY A 713 8.11 -6.90 15.17
C GLY A 713 9.26 -5.88 15.21
N HIS A 714 8.88 -4.62 15.37
CA HIS A 714 9.78 -3.49 15.51
C HIS A 714 9.47 -2.68 16.78
N LEU A 715 10.52 -2.21 17.46
CA LEU A 715 10.39 -1.25 18.55
C LEU A 715 10.50 0.17 17.99
N GLU A 716 9.35 0.78 17.83
CA GLU A 716 9.20 2.14 17.36
C GLU A 716 9.70 3.12 18.42
N THR A 717 10.32 4.21 17.97
CA THR A 717 10.86 5.26 18.86
C THR A 717 10.24 6.64 18.59
N GLY A 718 9.26 6.71 17.68
CA GLY A 718 8.72 7.96 17.14
C GLY A 718 9.70 8.70 16.23
N LYS A 719 10.78 8.04 15.80
CA LYS A 719 11.81 8.57 14.89
C LYS A 719 11.95 7.68 13.66
N ALA A 720 12.61 8.21 12.64
CA ALA A 720 12.91 7.47 11.43
C ALA A 720 13.85 6.28 11.74
N SER A 721 13.73 5.21 10.95
CA SER A 721 14.46 3.95 11.15
C SER A 721 14.85 3.35 9.78
N ILE A 722 15.00 2.04 9.69
CA ILE A 722 15.18 1.26 8.47
C ILE A 722 14.10 0.19 8.35
N THR A 723 13.83 -0.22 7.13
CA THR A 723 12.90 -1.32 6.83
C THR A 723 13.51 -2.69 7.20
N GLY A 724 12.66 -3.64 7.60
CA GLY A 724 13.04 -5.01 7.97
C GLY A 724 13.21 -5.98 6.80
#